data_AF-A0A359MRY9-F1
#
_entry.id   AF-A0A359MRY9-F1
#
_cell.length_a   1.000
_cell.length_b   1.000
_cell.length_c   1.000
_cell.angle_alpha   90.00
_cell.angle_beta   90.00
_cell.angle_gamma   90.00
#
_symmetry.space_group_name_H-M   'P 1'
#
loop_
_entity.id
_entity.type
_entity.pdbx_description
1 polymer ?
#
loop_
_entity_poly.entity_id
_entity_poly.type
_entity_poly.pdbx_seq_one_letter_code
_entity_poly.pdbx_strand_id
1 'polypeptide(L)'
;LVIYPAAEIIPDANRIQEGLQKLEEEKKQYVKKLREQFKTEESARIQNIIEEFKENLVEFQGSVAMESYIGYFFDQTVSFFDYFDNEDTLFFLDEPGRLVEKGEAVETEFRESMIGRIEKGYILPGQMDVIFGYKQILSLLSRKNSILMSTMEAKNVPITPKRKYDFTVQSVPSYNNNFEVLVKDLERWKRNKYRVILLSGSRTRAMRLSEDLRDFDLNAFYSEDMDRELQSSEIMVAYGSLRRGFEYPLIKLVIISESDIFTNEKKKKRKKSAYEGKKIQSFTELTPGDYVVHENHGLGIYRGIEKIEVEGVTKDYIKIEYGGGGVLYVPATGLDVIQKYSGSEGRKPKLNKLNSVEWKNTKAKVRGAVREIAKELVELYAQRQEKKGFRFSLDTVWQKEFEEAFPYEETYDQLNAIEDTKRDMESDKIMDRLICGDVGYGKTEIAIRAAFKAVADGKQAVFLVPTTILAQQHYNTLVQRMKDFPVSVDVLSRFRSASEQKKTLERLRKGSLDILVGTHRVLSADVKFKNLGLLIVDEEQRFGVTHKEKIKQFKKDVDVLTLTATPIPRTLHMSLVGIRDMSVLDEPPVDRLPIQTYVLEHNEEIIREAINRELARGGQVYYVYNRVNGIDEVANTVAGLVPEASVAFAHGQMHERELEKIMYDFISGEIDVLVSTTIIETGMDISNVNTIIIDDADRLGLSQLYQLRGRVGRSNRTSYAFLMYKRDKMLKEIAEKRLHAIKEFTELGSGFKIAMRDLEIRGAGNLLGAQQSGHMEAVGYDLYCKMLNEAVKSMKGEEIEEEVFETTVDMDMDAFIPATYIKNEVQKLDIYKRIAEIENEEELMDMQEELADRFGDLPNAVNNLLNIALIKSICHSVYVTSLVQKGNEVTLTMYPKAKLAVEKFPELLVKYQNSLKLIPQANPYFIYRMPGNPKGKSDNMNIFTNLEKLLEDFKLLLEEKGEKE
;
A
#
# COMPACT_ATOMS: atom_id res chain seq x y z
N LEU A 1 -11.91 -29.82 -7.89
CA LEU A 1 -11.15 -28.67 -8.42
C LEU A 1 -11.33 -28.62 -9.92
N VAL A 2 -11.80 -27.50 -10.46
CA VAL A 2 -11.80 -27.24 -11.90
C VAL A 2 -10.64 -26.27 -12.13
N ILE A 3 -9.64 -26.68 -12.91
CA ILE A 3 -8.48 -25.84 -13.23
C ILE A 3 -8.76 -25.23 -14.60
N TYR A 4 -8.95 -23.91 -14.63
CA TYR A 4 -9.11 -23.17 -15.86
C TYR A 4 -7.74 -22.87 -16.49
N PRO A 5 -7.69 -22.64 -17.82
CA PRO A 5 -6.51 -22.11 -18.49
C PRO A 5 -5.97 -20.84 -17.82
N ALA A 6 -4.64 -20.68 -17.76
CA ALA A 6 -3.99 -19.49 -17.22
C ALA A 6 -4.06 -18.27 -18.17
N ALA A 7 -4.43 -18.50 -19.43
CA ALA A 7 -4.62 -17.49 -20.46
C ALA A 7 -5.83 -17.85 -21.34
N GLU A 8 -6.42 -16.84 -21.99
CA GLU A 8 -7.56 -17.04 -22.90
C GLU A 8 -7.14 -17.75 -24.21
N ILE A 9 -5.86 -17.64 -24.60
CA ILE A 9 -5.32 -18.17 -25.85
C ILE A 9 -4.15 -19.12 -25.55
N ILE A 10 -4.35 -20.42 -25.81
CA ILE A 10 -3.32 -21.45 -25.65
C ILE A 10 -3.29 -22.32 -26.92
N PRO A 11 -2.54 -21.93 -27.96
CA PRO A 11 -2.39 -22.73 -29.17
C PRO A 11 -1.52 -23.96 -28.87
N ASP A 12 -1.81 -25.08 -29.53
CA ASP A 12 -0.94 -26.26 -29.49
C ASP A 12 0.28 -26.07 -30.41
N ALA A 13 1.28 -26.95 -30.28
CA ALA A 13 2.53 -26.84 -31.02
C ALA A 13 2.34 -26.80 -32.55
N ASN A 14 1.32 -27.51 -33.06
CA ASN A 14 0.99 -27.54 -34.48
C ASN A 14 0.43 -26.18 -34.94
N ARG A 15 -0.54 -25.60 -34.20
CA ARG A 15 -1.09 -24.28 -34.53
C ARG A 15 -0.05 -23.17 -34.42
N ILE A 16 0.88 -23.27 -33.46
CA ILE A 16 2.01 -22.35 -33.36
C ILE A 16 2.82 -22.38 -34.67
N GLN A 17 3.16 -23.56 -35.16
CA GLN A 17 3.95 -23.70 -36.38
C GLN A 17 3.22 -23.16 -37.62
N GLU A 18 1.95 -23.52 -37.79
CA GLU A 18 1.12 -23.06 -38.90
C GLU A 18 0.89 -21.54 -38.86
N GLY A 19 0.60 -20.98 -37.67
CA GLY A 19 0.38 -19.55 -37.48
C GLY A 19 1.64 -18.73 -37.74
N LEU A 20 2.81 -19.21 -37.28
CA LEU A 20 4.10 -18.58 -37.58
C LEU A 20 4.43 -18.60 -39.08
N GLN A 21 4.01 -19.64 -39.82
CA GLN A 21 4.19 -19.68 -41.26
C GLN A 21 3.33 -18.63 -41.97
N LYS A 22 2.03 -18.56 -41.65
CA LYS A 22 1.10 -17.56 -42.22
C LYS A 22 1.61 -16.13 -41.96
N LEU A 23 2.06 -15.89 -40.73
CA LEU A 23 2.57 -14.60 -40.28
C LEU A 23 3.87 -14.21 -41.01
N GLU A 24 4.79 -15.14 -41.22
CA GLU A 24 6.04 -14.89 -41.97
C GLU A 24 5.80 -14.64 -43.47
N GLU A 25 4.80 -15.32 -44.06
CA GLU A 25 4.39 -15.10 -45.45
C GLU A 25 3.82 -13.69 -45.64
N GLU A 26 2.92 -13.25 -44.75
CA GLU A 26 2.34 -11.90 -44.81
C GLU A 26 3.41 -10.82 -44.53
N LYS A 27 4.30 -11.04 -43.56
CA LYS A 27 5.45 -10.17 -43.29
C LYS A 27 6.26 -9.91 -44.56
N LYS A 28 6.64 -10.97 -45.29
CA LYS A 28 7.44 -10.86 -46.52
C LYS A 28 6.74 -10.03 -47.59
N GLN A 29 5.42 -10.22 -47.77
CA GLN A 29 4.64 -9.46 -48.74
C GLN A 29 4.54 -7.98 -48.35
N TYR A 30 4.31 -7.70 -47.07
CA TYR A 30 4.14 -6.34 -46.57
C TYR A 30 5.44 -5.55 -46.59
N VAL A 31 6.54 -6.16 -46.13
CA VAL A 31 7.90 -5.60 -46.22
C VAL A 31 8.28 -5.25 -47.66
N LYS A 32 7.95 -6.14 -48.62
CA LYS A 32 8.20 -5.87 -50.03
C LYS A 32 7.44 -4.62 -50.51
N LYS A 33 6.14 -4.51 -50.19
CA LYS A 33 5.33 -3.32 -50.52
C LYS A 33 5.89 -2.03 -49.91
N LEU A 34 6.31 -2.05 -48.65
CA LEU A 34 6.88 -0.87 -47.99
C LEU A 34 8.21 -0.44 -48.64
N ARG A 35 9.07 -1.40 -49.01
CA ARG A 35 10.31 -1.10 -49.74
C ARG A 35 10.06 -0.53 -51.13
N GLU A 36 9.05 -1.03 -51.84
CA GLU A 36 8.61 -0.47 -53.14
C GLU A 36 8.08 0.97 -53.01
N GLN A 37 7.54 1.34 -51.84
CA GLN A 37 7.07 2.70 -51.51
C GLN A 37 8.16 3.61 -50.91
N PHE A 38 9.43 3.19 -50.91
CA PHE A 38 10.55 3.90 -50.25
C PHE A 38 10.39 4.12 -48.74
N LYS A 39 9.54 3.34 -48.06
CA LYS A 39 9.31 3.35 -46.61
C LYS A 39 10.27 2.38 -45.89
N THR A 40 11.56 2.70 -45.91
CA THR A 40 12.61 1.80 -45.39
C THR A 40 12.64 1.67 -43.88
N GLU A 41 12.27 2.72 -43.13
CA GLU A 41 12.24 2.67 -41.66
C GLU A 41 11.08 1.81 -41.15
N GLU A 42 9.91 1.97 -41.73
CA GLU A 42 8.70 1.20 -41.42
C GLU A 42 8.90 -0.27 -41.78
N SER A 43 9.58 -0.54 -42.90
CA SER A 43 9.96 -1.89 -43.30
C SER A 43 10.89 -2.56 -42.29
N ALA A 44 11.86 -1.84 -41.72
CA ALA A 44 12.76 -2.40 -40.72
C ALA A 44 12.04 -2.61 -39.38
N ARG A 45 11.19 -1.66 -38.99
CA ARG A 45 10.41 -1.70 -37.76
C ARG A 45 9.48 -2.92 -37.70
N ILE A 46 8.67 -3.15 -38.73
CA ILE A 46 7.75 -4.29 -38.74
C ILE A 46 8.51 -5.62 -38.74
N GLN A 47 9.67 -5.66 -39.40
CA GLN A 47 10.49 -6.86 -39.46
C GLN A 47 11.03 -7.23 -38.08
N ASN A 48 11.57 -6.25 -37.33
CA ASN A 48 12.08 -6.47 -35.98
C ASN A 48 10.98 -6.90 -35.01
N ILE A 49 9.81 -6.24 -35.04
CA ILE A 49 8.67 -6.57 -34.15
C ILE A 49 8.23 -8.03 -34.33
N ILE A 50 8.16 -8.50 -35.57
CA ILE A 50 7.74 -9.87 -35.87
C ILE A 50 8.82 -10.90 -35.50
N GLU A 51 10.10 -10.57 -35.72
CA GLU A 51 11.22 -11.44 -35.32
C GLU A 51 11.27 -11.58 -33.79
N GLU A 52 11.14 -10.49 -33.04
CA GLU A 52 11.05 -10.48 -31.58
C GLU A 52 9.83 -11.26 -31.07
N PHE A 53 8.65 -11.08 -31.69
CA PHE A 53 7.46 -11.85 -31.34
C PHE A 53 7.67 -13.35 -31.53
N LYS A 54 8.29 -13.75 -32.65
CA LYS A 54 8.57 -15.15 -32.97
C LYS A 54 9.57 -15.77 -31.99
N GLU A 55 10.66 -15.07 -31.69
CA GLU A 55 11.65 -15.51 -30.69
C GLU A 55 10.98 -15.71 -29.33
N ASN A 56 10.22 -14.71 -28.88
CA ASN A 56 9.53 -14.77 -27.59
C ASN A 56 8.51 -15.92 -27.53
N LEU A 57 7.77 -16.17 -28.60
CA LEU A 57 6.75 -17.22 -28.64
C LEU A 57 7.36 -18.63 -28.60
N VAL A 58 8.50 -18.82 -29.28
CA VAL A 58 9.21 -20.11 -29.34
C VAL A 58 9.96 -20.40 -28.04
N GLU A 59 10.60 -19.39 -27.45
CA GLU A 59 11.41 -19.55 -26.23
C GLU A 59 10.58 -19.60 -24.94
N PHE A 60 9.51 -18.79 -24.84
CA PHE A 60 8.77 -18.62 -23.57
C PHE A 60 7.38 -19.28 -23.52
N GLN A 61 6.93 -19.97 -24.58
CA GLN A 61 5.73 -20.84 -24.65
C GLN A 61 4.53 -20.45 -23.74
N GLY A 62 4.13 -19.17 -23.68
CA GLY A 62 2.93 -18.77 -22.94
C GLY A 62 2.86 -17.35 -22.40
N SER A 63 3.97 -16.60 -22.32
CA SER A 63 3.97 -15.24 -21.76
C SER A 63 4.01 -14.12 -22.81
N VAL A 64 3.36 -14.31 -23.95
CA VAL A 64 3.36 -13.35 -25.07
C VAL A 64 1.94 -12.93 -25.40
N ALA A 65 1.72 -11.63 -25.63
CA ALA A 65 0.42 -11.05 -25.99
C ALA A 65 -0.03 -11.52 -27.39
N MET A 66 -0.64 -12.71 -27.46
CA MET A 66 -1.12 -13.35 -28.69
C MET A 66 -2.46 -12.80 -29.17
N GLU A 67 -3.15 -11.98 -28.39
CA GLU A 67 -4.50 -11.48 -28.67
C GLU A 67 -4.53 -10.69 -29.99
N SER A 68 -3.50 -9.87 -30.23
CA SER A 68 -3.37 -9.10 -31.47
C SER A 68 -2.98 -9.93 -32.70
N TYR A 69 -2.62 -11.21 -32.51
CA TYR A 69 -2.22 -12.14 -33.58
C TYR A 69 -3.19 -13.31 -33.72
N ILE A 70 -4.33 -13.29 -33.01
CA ILE A 70 -5.24 -14.45 -32.92
C ILE A 70 -5.65 -14.99 -34.30
N GLY A 71 -5.87 -14.11 -35.28
CA GLY A 71 -6.27 -14.48 -36.65
C GLY A 71 -5.21 -15.27 -37.43
N TYR A 72 -3.95 -15.27 -37.01
CA TYR A 72 -2.92 -16.13 -37.61
C TYR A 72 -2.95 -17.56 -37.06
N PHE A 73 -3.30 -17.72 -35.79
CA PHE A 73 -3.25 -19.00 -35.08
C PHE A 73 -4.60 -19.74 -35.07
N PHE A 74 -5.71 -19.02 -35.23
CA PHE A 74 -7.07 -19.56 -35.23
C PHE A 74 -7.84 -19.07 -36.44
N ASP A 75 -8.32 -19.99 -37.28
CA ASP A 75 -9.08 -19.66 -38.49
C ASP A 75 -10.51 -19.16 -38.20
N GLN A 76 -11.03 -19.44 -36.99
CA GLN A 76 -12.36 -19.02 -36.55
C GLN A 76 -12.28 -18.43 -35.15
N THR A 77 -12.74 -17.19 -35.03
CA THR A 77 -13.04 -16.54 -33.74
C THR A 77 -14.56 -16.59 -33.50
N VAL A 78 -14.96 -16.59 -32.24
CA VAL A 78 -16.37 -16.54 -31.84
C VAL A 78 -16.65 -15.25 -31.10
N SER A 79 -17.86 -14.72 -31.26
CA SER A 79 -18.33 -13.56 -30.52
C SER A 79 -18.86 -13.96 -29.13
N PHE A 80 -18.96 -12.99 -28.23
CA PHE A 80 -19.57 -13.20 -26.92
C PHE A 80 -20.99 -13.79 -27.00
N PHE A 81 -21.75 -13.43 -28.03
CA PHE A 81 -23.13 -13.89 -28.22
C PHE A 81 -23.23 -15.35 -28.66
N ASP A 82 -22.16 -15.91 -29.25
CA ASP A 82 -22.12 -17.30 -29.69
C ASP A 82 -22.00 -18.29 -28.52
N TYR A 83 -21.60 -17.82 -27.33
CA TYR A 83 -21.64 -18.62 -26.10
C TYR A 83 -23.07 -18.93 -25.61
N PHE A 84 -24.07 -18.26 -26.20
CA PHE A 84 -25.47 -18.32 -25.78
C PHE A 84 -26.35 -18.85 -26.92
N ASP A 85 -26.21 -20.15 -27.22
CA ASP A 85 -26.98 -20.82 -28.28
C ASP A 85 -28.33 -21.40 -27.82
N ASN A 86 -28.62 -21.34 -26.53
CA ASN A 86 -29.89 -21.83 -25.97
C ASN A 86 -31.04 -20.88 -26.34
N GLU A 87 -32.14 -21.42 -26.86
CA GLU A 87 -33.36 -20.66 -27.22
C GLU A 87 -33.99 -19.91 -26.02
N ASP A 88 -33.70 -20.34 -24.79
CA ASP A 88 -34.18 -19.73 -23.54
C ASP A 88 -33.44 -18.44 -23.15
N THR A 89 -32.39 -18.06 -23.87
CA THR A 89 -31.61 -16.85 -23.55
C THR A 89 -32.31 -15.60 -24.08
N LEU A 90 -32.56 -14.62 -23.19
CA LEU A 90 -33.15 -13.32 -23.52
C LEU A 90 -32.09 -12.21 -23.45
N PHE A 91 -31.92 -11.48 -24.55
CA PHE A 91 -31.02 -10.32 -24.61
C PHE A 91 -31.79 -9.02 -24.44
N PHE A 92 -31.43 -8.23 -23.42
CA PHE A 92 -32.00 -6.90 -23.20
C PHE A 92 -31.09 -5.84 -23.81
N LEU A 93 -31.59 -5.13 -24.82
CA LEU A 93 -30.89 -4.04 -25.51
C LEU A 93 -31.48 -2.71 -25.05
N ASP A 94 -30.79 -2.05 -24.13
CA ASP A 94 -31.17 -0.75 -23.58
C ASP A 94 -30.70 0.40 -24.49
N GLU A 95 -31.63 1.25 -24.91
CA GLU A 95 -31.40 2.39 -25.83
C GLU A 95 -30.63 1.98 -27.11
N PRO A 96 -31.20 1.14 -27.99
CA PRO A 96 -30.52 0.57 -29.16
C PRO A 96 -29.95 1.62 -30.12
N GLY A 97 -30.55 2.81 -30.21
CA GLY A 97 -29.97 3.92 -30.99
C GLY A 97 -28.60 4.35 -30.46
N ARG A 98 -28.47 4.49 -29.14
CA ARG A 98 -27.19 4.82 -28.49
C ARG A 98 -26.18 3.68 -28.60
N LEU A 99 -26.64 2.43 -28.62
CA LEU A 99 -25.76 1.27 -28.85
C LEU A 99 -25.15 1.31 -30.26
N VAL A 100 -25.92 1.69 -31.28
CA VAL A 100 -25.40 1.87 -32.65
C VAL A 100 -24.37 2.99 -32.68
N GLU A 101 -24.70 4.17 -32.15
CA GLU A 101 -23.78 5.32 -32.12
C GLU A 101 -22.47 4.97 -31.39
N LYS A 102 -22.57 4.30 -30.24
CA LYS A 102 -21.39 3.90 -29.46
C LYS A 102 -20.58 2.82 -30.19
N GLY A 103 -21.25 1.85 -30.81
CA GLY A 103 -20.59 0.81 -31.60
C GLY A 103 -19.85 1.38 -32.80
N GLU A 104 -20.47 2.32 -33.53
CA GLU A 104 -19.86 3.02 -34.65
C GLU A 104 -18.65 3.87 -34.22
N ALA A 105 -18.77 4.59 -33.11
CA ALA A 105 -17.66 5.36 -32.56
C ALA A 105 -16.47 4.46 -32.19
N VAL A 106 -16.72 3.34 -31.48
CA VAL A 106 -15.66 2.40 -31.08
C VAL A 106 -15.00 1.73 -32.29
N GLU A 107 -15.80 1.30 -33.28
CA GLU A 107 -15.25 0.71 -34.51
C GLU A 107 -14.42 1.71 -35.31
N THR A 108 -14.86 2.97 -35.38
CA THR A 108 -14.13 4.05 -36.07
C THR A 108 -12.82 4.38 -35.36
N GLU A 109 -12.85 4.56 -34.04
CA GLU A 109 -11.66 4.81 -33.21
C GLU A 109 -10.63 3.67 -33.36
N PHE A 110 -11.10 2.42 -33.30
CA PHE A 110 -10.26 1.26 -33.50
C PHE A 110 -9.63 1.25 -34.90
N ARG A 111 -10.43 1.48 -35.95
CA ARG A 111 -9.96 1.48 -37.33
C ARG A 111 -8.94 2.58 -37.58
N GLU A 112 -9.17 3.80 -37.10
CA GLU A 112 -8.24 4.92 -37.24
C GLU A 112 -6.92 4.65 -36.50
N SER A 113 -6.99 4.07 -35.29
CA SER A 113 -5.80 3.64 -34.56
C SER A 113 -5.00 2.60 -35.34
N MET A 114 -5.66 1.58 -35.91
CA MET A 114 -5.01 0.52 -36.68
C MET A 114 -4.43 1.03 -38.00
N ILE A 115 -5.10 1.94 -38.70
CA ILE A 115 -4.58 2.58 -39.93
C ILE A 115 -3.26 3.30 -39.61
N GLY A 116 -3.23 4.14 -38.57
CA GLY A 116 -2.01 4.86 -38.19
C GLY A 116 -0.84 3.92 -37.85
N ARG A 117 -1.13 2.81 -37.17
CA ARG A 117 -0.14 1.78 -36.85
C ARG A 117 0.37 1.04 -38.09
N ILE A 118 -0.48 0.74 -39.06
CA ILE A 118 -0.09 0.12 -40.34
C ILE A 118 0.79 1.06 -41.15
N GLU A 119 0.37 2.32 -41.30
CA GLU A 119 1.09 3.32 -42.08
C GLU A 119 2.51 3.55 -41.57
N LYS A 120 2.70 3.46 -40.24
CA LYS A 120 3.98 3.57 -39.54
C LYS A 120 4.71 2.22 -39.38
N GLY A 121 4.20 1.10 -39.90
CA GLY A 121 4.86 -0.20 -39.86
C GLY A 121 4.97 -0.82 -38.46
N TYR A 122 3.98 -0.61 -37.59
CA TYR A 122 3.90 -1.25 -36.26
C TYR A 122 3.13 -2.57 -36.24
N ILE A 123 2.24 -2.80 -37.21
CA ILE A 123 1.40 -4.01 -37.30
C ILE A 123 1.28 -4.50 -38.74
N LEU A 124 0.93 -5.77 -38.90
CA LEU A 124 0.59 -6.39 -40.18
C LEU A 124 -0.88 -6.17 -40.54
N PRO A 125 -1.26 -6.14 -41.83
CA PRO A 125 -2.65 -5.98 -42.26
C PRO A 125 -3.63 -7.01 -41.67
N GLY A 126 -3.24 -8.28 -41.54
CA GLY A 126 -4.07 -9.34 -40.93
C GLY A 126 -4.43 -9.10 -39.46
N GLN A 127 -3.78 -8.14 -38.79
CA GLN A 127 -4.13 -7.75 -37.42
C GLN A 127 -5.30 -6.76 -37.36
N MET A 128 -5.81 -6.25 -38.49
CA MET A 128 -6.95 -5.31 -38.51
C MET A 128 -8.27 -5.95 -38.13
N ASP A 129 -8.44 -7.25 -38.41
CA ASP A 129 -9.73 -7.95 -38.31
C ASP A 129 -9.90 -8.68 -36.97
N VAL A 130 -9.41 -8.09 -35.89
CA VAL A 130 -9.46 -8.71 -34.54
C VAL A 130 -10.81 -8.49 -33.84
N ILE A 131 -11.54 -7.43 -34.18
CA ILE A 131 -12.84 -7.11 -33.56
C ILE A 131 -14.02 -7.46 -34.47
N PHE A 132 -15.12 -7.88 -33.87
CA PHE A 132 -16.40 -7.99 -34.58
C PHE A 132 -17.02 -6.61 -34.75
N GLY A 133 -17.29 -6.21 -36.00
CA GLY A 133 -17.90 -4.91 -36.29
C GLY A 133 -19.32 -4.80 -35.73
N TYR A 134 -19.76 -3.59 -35.39
CA TYR A 134 -21.04 -3.37 -34.71
C TYR A 134 -22.23 -3.88 -35.57
N LYS A 135 -22.11 -3.77 -36.90
CA LYS A 135 -23.12 -4.28 -37.85
C LYS A 135 -23.22 -5.81 -37.82
N GLN A 136 -22.10 -6.50 -37.66
CA GLN A 136 -22.08 -7.97 -37.53
C GLN A 136 -22.76 -8.39 -36.23
N ILE A 137 -22.44 -7.72 -35.12
CA ILE A 137 -23.07 -7.96 -33.82
C ILE A 137 -24.59 -7.72 -33.87
N LEU A 138 -25.04 -6.62 -34.47
CA LEU A 138 -26.46 -6.33 -34.64
C LEU A 138 -27.16 -7.39 -35.51
N SER A 139 -26.49 -7.88 -36.55
CA SER A 139 -27.01 -8.98 -37.37
C SER A 139 -27.14 -10.27 -36.56
N LEU A 140 -26.18 -10.61 -35.69
CA LEU A 140 -26.26 -11.78 -34.81
C LEU A 140 -27.43 -11.66 -33.83
N LEU A 141 -27.54 -10.51 -33.15
CA LEU A 141 -28.61 -10.21 -32.21
C LEU A 141 -30.01 -10.25 -32.86
N SER A 142 -30.13 -9.83 -34.12
CA SER A 142 -31.41 -9.88 -34.85
C SER A 142 -31.98 -11.30 -35.01
N ARG A 143 -31.14 -12.32 -34.90
CA ARG A 143 -31.52 -13.74 -35.00
C ARG A 143 -31.82 -14.37 -33.64
N LYS A 144 -31.50 -13.71 -32.53
CA LYS A 144 -31.68 -14.21 -31.17
C LYS A 144 -32.95 -13.60 -30.54
N ASN A 145 -33.37 -14.14 -29.39
CA ASN A 145 -34.52 -13.60 -28.66
C ASN A 145 -34.11 -12.32 -27.92
N SER A 146 -34.48 -11.15 -28.46
CA SER A 146 -34.09 -9.85 -27.93
C SER A 146 -35.27 -8.96 -27.57
N ILE A 147 -35.13 -8.23 -26.46
CA ILE A 147 -36.04 -7.19 -25.99
C ILE A 147 -35.34 -5.85 -26.16
N LEU A 148 -35.93 -4.99 -26.98
CA LEU A 148 -35.45 -3.63 -27.23
C LEU A 148 -36.17 -2.69 -26.26
N MET A 149 -35.41 -1.99 -25.42
CA MET A 149 -35.94 -1.01 -24.48
C MET A 149 -35.53 0.39 -24.93
N SER A 150 -36.48 1.33 -24.94
CA SER A 150 -36.21 2.73 -25.28
C SER A 150 -37.17 3.62 -24.52
N THR A 151 -36.65 4.74 -24.01
CA THR A 151 -37.45 5.75 -23.33
C THR A 151 -38.30 6.57 -24.30
N MET A 152 -37.88 6.66 -25.56
CA MET A 152 -38.60 7.32 -26.65
C MET A 152 -38.62 6.43 -27.89
N GLU A 153 -39.63 6.58 -28.74
CA GLU A 153 -39.70 5.85 -30.00
C GLU A 153 -38.56 6.28 -30.92
N ALA A 154 -37.54 5.43 -31.05
CA ALA A 154 -36.39 5.68 -31.89
C ALA A 154 -36.78 5.54 -33.37
N LYS A 155 -36.42 6.55 -34.18
CA LYS A 155 -36.71 6.56 -35.62
C LYS A 155 -35.83 5.60 -36.43
N ASN A 156 -34.66 5.23 -35.90
CA ASN A 156 -33.65 4.40 -36.57
C ASN A 156 -33.29 3.18 -35.71
N VAL A 157 -34.24 2.29 -35.46
CA VAL A 157 -33.96 1.04 -34.70
C VAL A 157 -33.27 0.04 -35.64
N PRO A 158 -32.07 -0.48 -35.28
CA PRO A 158 -31.32 -1.39 -36.14
C PRO A 158 -32.00 -2.77 -36.31
N ILE A 159 -32.88 -3.15 -35.38
CA ILE A 159 -33.61 -4.41 -35.37
C ILE A 159 -35.11 -4.09 -35.40
N THR A 160 -35.85 -4.67 -36.35
CA THR A 160 -37.30 -4.43 -36.45
C THR A 160 -38.05 -5.23 -35.37
N PRO A 161 -38.76 -4.58 -34.45
CA PRO A 161 -39.49 -5.28 -33.40
C PRO A 161 -40.71 -6.03 -33.96
N LYS A 162 -40.87 -7.31 -33.58
CA LYS A 162 -42.05 -8.12 -33.95
C LYS A 162 -43.31 -7.70 -33.17
N ARG A 163 -43.15 -7.25 -31.94
CA ARG A 163 -44.20 -6.75 -31.05
C ARG A 163 -43.70 -5.51 -30.34
N LYS A 164 -44.61 -4.56 -30.12
CA LYS A 164 -44.35 -3.34 -29.37
C LYS A 164 -45.28 -3.31 -28.15
N TYR A 165 -44.72 -2.92 -27.01
CA TYR A 165 -45.45 -2.76 -25.76
C TYR A 165 -45.01 -1.44 -25.14
N ASP A 166 -45.98 -0.62 -24.77
CA ASP A 166 -45.73 0.69 -24.18
C ASP A 166 -46.13 0.68 -22.70
N PHE A 167 -45.26 1.21 -21.85
CA PHE A 167 -45.54 1.42 -20.44
C PHE A 167 -45.23 2.87 -20.05
N THR A 168 -46.16 3.50 -19.34
CA THR A 168 -46.00 4.87 -18.86
C THR A 168 -45.38 4.84 -17.47
N VAL A 169 -44.13 5.30 -17.36
CA VAL A 169 -43.41 5.47 -16.10
C VAL A 169 -42.85 6.89 -16.05
N GLN A 170 -42.99 7.55 -14.91
CA GLN A 170 -42.53 8.92 -14.69
C GLN A 170 -41.41 8.94 -13.65
N SER A 171 -40.37 9.73 -13.86
CA SER A 171 -39.35 9.94 -12.83
C SER A 171 -39.92 10.80 -11.71
N VAL A 172 -39.63 10.44 -10.46
CA VAL A 172 -39.93 11.30 -9.30
C VAL A 172 -38.97 12.51 -9.34
N PRO A 173 -39.45 13.74 -9.09
CA PRO A 173 -38.58 14.91 -9.00
C PRO A 173 -37.69 14.85 -7.74
N SER A 174 -36.48 15.41 -7.82
CA SER A 174 -35.61 15.54 -6.64
C SER A 174 -36.19 16.55 -5.65
N TYR A 175 -36.26 16.16 -4.38
CA TYR A 175 -36.75 16.98 -3.29
C TYR A 175 -35.67 17.93 -2.74
N ASN A 176 -34.38 17.70 -3.03
CA ASN A 176 -33.26 18.57 -2.61
C ASN A 176 -33.31 18.96 -1.12
N ASN A 177 -33.54 17.98 -0.22
CA ASN A 177 -33.72 18.17 1.22
C ASN A 177 -34.98 18.97 1.63
N ASN A 178 -35.92 19.24 0.71
CA ASN A 178 -37.19 19.90 1.03
C ASN A 178 -38.24 18.88 1.49
N PHE A 179 -38.22 18.57 2.78
CA PHE A 179 -39.10 17.57 3.39
C PHE A 179 -40.59 17.96 3.31
N GLU A 180 -40.93 19.26 3.37
CA GLU A 180 -42.33 19.72 3.27
C GLU A 180 -42.96 19.39 1.91
N VAL A 181 -42.16 19.47 0.84
CA VAL A 181 -42.64 19.12 -0.52
C VAL A 181 -42.85 17.61 -0.63
N LEU A 182 -41.95 16.81 -0.05
CA LEU A 182 -42.10 15.34 0.03
C LEU A 182 -43.40 14.96 0.75
N VAL A 183 -43.67 15.53 1.92
CA VAL A 183 -44.89 15.25 2.70
C VAL A 183 -46.15 15.57 1.88
N LYS A 184 -46.19 16.72 1.20
CA LYS A 184 -47.34 17.11 0.34
C LYS A 184 -47.58 16.13 -0.81
N ASP A 185 -46.51 15.62 -1.43
CA ASP A 185 -46.62 14.63 -2.50
C ASP A 185 -47.06 13.26 -1.96
N LEU A 186 -46.52 12.83 -0.80
CA LEU A 186 -46.96 11.60 -0.11
C LEU A 186 -48.45 11.66 0.25
N GLU A 187 -48.95 12.78 0.76
CA GLU A 187 -50.38 12.99 1.01
C GLU A 187 -51.22 12.93 -0.27
N ARG A 188 -50.71 13.49 -1.37
CA ARG A 188 -51.38 13.44 -2.68
C ARG A 188 -51.47 12.00 -3.20
N TRP A 189 -50.39 11.24 -3.14
CA TRP A 189 -50.37 9.83 -3.55
C TRP A 189 -51.25 8.95 -2.65
N LYS A 190 -51.23 9.19 -1.33
CA LYS A 190 -52.13 8.53 -0.37
C LYS A 190 -53.60 8.77 -0.72
N ARG A 191 -53.99 10.02 -1.02
CA ARG A 191 -55.36 10.39 -1.46
C ARG A 191 -55.75 9.72 -2.79
N ASN A 192 -54.80 9.60 -3.72
CA ASN A 192 -55.03 9.00 -5.04
C ASN A 192 -54.98 7.46 -5.04
N LYS A 193 -54.85 6.83 -3.86
CA LYS A 193 -54.78 5.37 -3.68
C LYS A 193 -53.54 4.72 -4.29
N TYR A 194 -52.40 5.42 -4.20
CA TYR A 194 -51.11 4.87 -4.58
C TYR A 194 -50.49 4.05 -3.45
N ARG A 195 -49.64 3.09 -3.82
CA ARG A 195 -48.74 2.35 -2.95
C ARG A 195 -47.39 3.04 -3.02
N VAL A 196 -46.82 3.40 -1.87
CA VAL A 196 -45.56 4.15 -1.82
C VAL A 196 -44.49 3.35 -1.08
N ILE A 197 -43.31 3.27 -1.68
CA ILE A 197 -42.11 2.67 -1.07
C ILE A 197 -41.02 3.73 -0.99
N LEU A 198 -40.51 3.98 0.21
CA LEU A 198 -39.36 4.84 0.47
C LEU A 198 -38.16 3.93 0.80
N LEU A 199 -37.12 3.97 -0.04
CA LEU A 199 -35.91 3.17 0.15
C LEU A 199 -34.82 3.99 0.80
N SER A 200 -34.29 3.55 1.94
CA SER A 200 -33.11 4.12 2.58
C SER A 200 -31.94 3.13 2.62
N GLY A 201 -30.74 3.66 2.38
CA GLY A 201 -29.46 2.95 2.41
C GLY A 201 -28.97 2.61 3.82
N SER A 202 -29.64 3.06 4.88
CA SER A 202 -29.37 2.66 6.27
C SER A 202 -30.63 2.19 6.99
N ARG A 203 -30.53 1.11 7.75
CA ARG A 203 -31.62 0.60 8.60
C ARG A 203 -32.05 1.62 9.66
N THR A 204 -31.09 2.28 10.30
CA THR A 204 -31.37 3.27 11.36
C THR A 204 -32.04 4.52 10.79
N ARG A 205 -31.59 4.98 9.61
CA ARG A 205 -32.23 6.12 8.92
C ARG A 205 -33.62 5.75 8.39
N ALA A 206 -33.81 4.54 7.88
CA ALA A 206 -35.12 4.05 7.44
C ALA A 206 -36.14 4.03 8.60
N MET A 207 -35.72 3.58 9.79
CA MET A 207 -36.57 3.61 10.99
C MET A 207 -36.92 5.04 11.38
N ARG A 208 -35.94 5.95 11.48
CA ARG A 208 -36.16 7.36 11.80
C ARG A 208 -37.07 8.05 10.78
N LEU A 209 -36.85 7.85 9.49
CA LEU A 209 -37.70 8.41 8.43
C LEU A 209 -39.16 7.95 8.58
N SER A 210 -39.38 6.71 9.02
CA SER A 210 -40.74 6.23 9.29
C SER A 210 -41.37 6.86 10.53
N GLU A 211 -40.57 7.23 11.55
CA GLU A 211 -41.00 7.97 12.73
C GLU A 211 -41.30 9.43 12.37
N ASP A 212 -40.39 10.11 11.69
CA ASP A 212 -40.54 11.50 11.24
C ASP A 212 -41.81 11.67 10.40
N LEU A 213 -42.11 10.72 9.49
CA LEU A 213 -43.34 10.77 8.68
C LEU A 213 -44.62 10.61 9.52
N ARG A 214 -44.57 9.88 10.65
CA ARG A 214 -45.73 9.75 11.55
C ARG A 214 -46.04 11.04 12.27
N ASP A 215 -45.03 11.85 12.57
CA ASP A 215 -45.22 13.18 13.18
C ASP A 215 -45.96 14.15 12.24
N PHE A 216 -46.00 13.86 10.93
CA PHE A 216 -46.78 14.58 9.91
C PHE A 216 -48.11 13.88 9.53
N ASP A 217 -48.70 13.07 10.41
CA ASP A 217 -49.98 12.32 10.18
C ASP A 217 -49.95 11.35 8.98
N LEU A 218 -48.77 10.95 8.51
CA LEU A 218 -48.59 9.91 7.51
C LEU A 218 -48.33 8.56 8.20
N ASN A 219 -49.23 7.59 7.99
CA ASN A 219 -49.09 6.22 8.49
C ASN A 219 -47.99 5.46 7.70
N ALA A 220 -46.73 5.83 7.94
CA ALA A 220 -45.57 5.13 7.43
C ALA A 220 -45.12 4.03 8.41
N PHE A 221 -44.65 2.91 7.88
CA PHE A 221 -44.05 1.84 8.69
C PHE A 221 -42.76 1.33 8.06
N TYR A 222 -41.82 0.94 8.92
CA TYR A 222 -40.61 0.26 8.49
C TYR A 222 -40.86 -1.24 8.31
N SER A 223 -40.36 -1.83 7.22
CA SER A 223 -40.37 -3.29 7.03
C SER A 223 -39.13 -3.75 6.25
N GLU A 224 -38.63 -4.94 6.60
CA GLU A 224 -37.50 -5.59 5.91
C GLU A 224 -37.94 -6.62 4.87
N ASP A 225 -39.25 -6.95 4.83
CA ASP A 225 -39.81 -7.95 3.93
C ASP A 225 -40.24 -7.31 2.61
N MET A 226 -39.43 -7.48 1.56
CA MET A 226 -39.67 -6.93 0.22
C MET A 226 -40.70 -7.72 -0.59
N ASP A 227 -41.06 -8.94 -0.16
CA ASP A 227 -42.06 -9.78 -0.84
C ASP A 227 -43.48 -9.48 -0.35
N ARG A 228 -43.63 -8.63 0.67
CA ARG A 228 -44.94 -8.24 1.20
C ARG A 228 -45.75 -7.42 0.19
N GLU A 229 -46.99 -7.84 -0.06
CA GLU A 229 -47.95 -7.09 -0.86
C GLU A 229 -48.44 -5.81 -0.13
N LEU A 230 -48.06 -4.66 -0.67
CA LEU A 230 -48.52 -3.34 -0.23
C LEU A 230 -49.99 -3.11 -0.57
N GLN A 231 -50.77 -2.69 0.43
CA GLN A 231 -52.16 -2.31 0.26
C GLN A 231 -52.29 -0.88 -0.28
N SER A 232 -53.44 -0.57 -0.89
CA SER A 232 -53.74 0.77 -1.39
C SER A 232 -53.57 1.83 -0.29
N SER A 233 -52.91 2.94 -0.61
CA SER A 233 -52.65 4.07 0.31
C SER A 233 -51.65 3.78 1.44
N GLU A 234 -50.93 2.66 1.40
CA GLU A 234 -49.83 2.38 2.33
C GLU A 234 -48.52 3.07 1.90
N ILE A 235 -47.78 3.51 2.92
CA ILE A 235 -46.42 4.05 2.78
C ILE A 235 -45.49 3.13 3.57
N MET A 236 -44.61 2.42 2.87
CA MET A 236 -43.59 1.57 3.47
C MET A 236 -42.23 2.22 3.35
N VAL A 237 -41.49 2.24 4.45
CA VAL A 237 -40.06 2.56 4.45
C VAL A 237 -39.29 1.25 4.55
N ALA A 238 -38.33 1.04 3.65
CA ALA A 238 -37.57 -0.20 3.59
C ALA A 238 -36.09 0.07 3.43
N TYR A 239 -35.28 -0.89 3.87
CA TYR A 239 -33.85 -0.89 3.56
C TYR A 239 -33.64 -1.30 2.10
N GLY A 240 -33.05 -0.42 1.31
CA GLY A 240 -32.81 -0.68 -0.11
C GLY A 240 -32.19 0.53 -0.82
N SER A 241 -31.77 0.35 -2.07
CA SER A 241 -31.20 1.45 -2.84
C SER A 241 -31.57 1.37 -4.32
N LEU A 242 -32.09 2.47 -4.83
CA LEU A 242 -32.30 2.74 -6.25
C LEU A 242 -31.49 3.98 -6.64
N ARG A 243 -31.20 4.14 -7.93
CA ARG A 243 -30.47 5.33 -8.42
C ARG A 243 -31.36 6.56 -8.49
N ARG A 244 -32.64 6.36 -8.83
CA ARG A 244 -33.72 7.35 -8.84
C ARG A 244 -35.04 6.63 -8.62
N GLY A 245 -35.96 7.34 -7.99
CA GLY A 245 -37.34 6.93 -7.81
C GLY A 245 -38.16 7.12 -9.08
N PHE A 246 -39.24 6.36 -9.16
CA PHE A 246 -40.18 6.43 -10.28
C PHE A 246 -41.61 6.21 -9.81
N GLU A 247 -42.54 6.84 -10.52
CA GLU A 247 -43.97 6.63 -10.44
C GLU A 247 -44.41 5.74 -11.60
N TYR A 248 -45.19 4.70 -11.29
CA TYR A 248 -45.86 3.85 -12.25
C TYR A 248 -47.40 3.99 -12.11
N PRO A 249 -48.03 4.91 -12.88
CA PRO A 249 -49.45 5.23 -12.74
C PRO A 249 -50.40 4.04 -13.02
N LEU A 250 -50.07 3.16 -13.97
CA LEU A 250 -50.94 2.04 -14.36
C LEU A 250 -51.25 1.09 -13.19
N ILE A 251 -50.26 0.87 -12.32
CA ILE A 251 -50.40 0.03 -11.13
C ILE A 251 -50.47 0.84 -9.83
N LYS A 252 -50.54 2.17 -9.94
CA LYS A 252 -50.51 3.13 -8.83
C LYS A 252 -49.40 2.83 -7.82
N LEU A 253 -48.16 2.69 -8.31
CA LEU A 253 -46.98 2.44 -7.49
C LEU A 253 -46.03 3.63 -7.58
N VAL A 254 -45.50 4.08 -6.45
CA VAL A 254 -44.42 5.07 -6.39
C VAL A 254 -43.29 4.48 -5.57
N ILE A 255 -42.08 4.52 -6.11
CA ILE A 255 -40.88 4.18 -5.38
C ILE A 255 -40.01 5.43 -5.32
N ILE A 256 -39.60 5.82 -4.12
CA ILE A 256 -38.75 6.98 -3.85
C ILE A 256 -37.46 6.44 -3.24
N SER A 257 -36.32 6.85 -3.78
CA SER A 257 -35.02 6.57 -3.19
C SER A 257 -34.63 7.68 -2.22
N GLU A 258 -33.81 7.32 -1.23
CA GLU A 258 -33.09 8.30 -0.39
C GLU A 258 -32.34 9.33 -1.23
N SER A 259 -31.83 8.96 -2.42
CA SER A 259 -31.17 9.89 -3.34
C SER A 259 -32.10 10.93 -4.00
N ASP A 260 -33.41 10.69 -4.02
CA ASP A 260 -34.39 11.67 -4.46
C ASP A 260 -34.78 12.62 -3.30
N ILE A 261 -34.73 12.12 -2.06
CA ILE A 261 -35.06 12.90 -0.84
C ILE A 261 -33.88 13.77 -0.42
N PHE A 262 -32.69 13.18 -0.43
CA PHE A 262 -31.42 13.75 0.03
C PHE A 262 -30.39 13.72 -1.10
N THR A 263 -29.55 14.76 -1.17
CA THR A 263 -28.59 14.87 -2.28
C THR A 263 -27.39 13.94 -2.09
N ASN A 264 -27.26 12.92 -2.97
CA ASN A 264 -26.12 12.01 -3.21
C ASN A 264 -25.45 11.34 -1.99
N GLU A 265 -25.68 10.02 -1.83
CA GLU A 265 -24.76 9.13 -1.11
C GLU A 265 -24.47 7.85 -1.92
N LYS A 266 -23.20 7.42 -1.92
CA LYS A 266 -22.74 6.18 -2.56
C LYS A 266 -23.01 4.98 -1.63
N LYS A 267 -23.28 3.81 -2.24
CA LYS A 267 -23.70 2.58 -1.55
C LYS A 267 -22.63 2.02 -0.62
N LYS A 268 -22.99 1.68 0.62
CA LYS A 268 -22.22 0.78 1.52
C LYS A 268 -22.43 -0.68 1.09
N LYS A 269 -21.34 -1.46 0.93
CA LYS A 269 -21.38 -2.91 0.67
C LYS A 269 -21.06 -3.68 1.96
N ARG A 270 -21.49 -4.95 2.04
CA ARG A 270 -21.33 -5.81 3.23
C ARG A 270 -19.87 -6.23 3.46
N LYS A 271 -19.45 -6.17 4.73
CA LYS A 271 -18.14 -6.62 5.25
C LYS A 271 -17.92 -8.14 5.11
N LYS A 272 -16.71 -8.55 4.75
CA LYS A 272 -16.14 -9.87 5.03
C LYS A 272 -15.00 -9.69 6.04
N SER A 273 -14.97 -10.50 7.10
CA SER A 273 -13.87 -10.50 8.07
C SER A 273 -12.66 -11.20 7.46
N ALA A 274 -11.53 -10.51 7.38
CA ALA A 274 -10.23 -11.13 7.14
C ALA A 274 -9.49 -11.25 8.48
N TYR A 275 -8.89 -12.42 8.68
CA TYR A 275 -8.17 -12.85 9.88
C TYR A 275 -6.83 -12.11 10.02
N GLU A 276 -6.55 -11.57 11.21
CA GLU A 276 -5.30 -10.88 11.56
C GLU A 276 -4.24 -11.87 12.02
N GLY A 277 -3.46 -12.41 11.08
CA GLY A 277 -2.13 -12.92 11.39
C GLY A 277 -1.17 -11.73 11.46
N LYS A 278 -0.43 -11.57 12.57
CA LYS A 278 0.66 -10.59 12.73
C LYS A 278 1.54 -10.60 11.48
N LYS A 279 1.48 -9.55 10.67
CA LYS A 279 2.29 -9.43 9.45
C LYS A 279 3.77 -9.34 9.83
N ILE A 280 4.51 -10.33 9.33
CA ILE A 280 5.89 -10.75 9.61
C ILE A 280 6.92 -9.64 9.30
N GLN A 281 8.02 -9.62 10.06
CA GLN A 281 9.13 -8.66 10.00
C GLN A 281 10.37 -9.09 9.16
N SER A 282 10.34 -10.14 8.35
CA SER A 282 11.53 -10.55 7.55
C SER A 282 11.37 -10.23 6.07
N PHE A 283 11.96 -9.12 5.64
CA PHE A 283 11.81 -8.60 4.27
C PHE A 283 13.11 -8.43 3.48
N THR A 284 14.14 -9.24 3.73
CA THR A 284 15.37 -9.16 2.93
C THR A 284 15.82 -10.52 2.43
N GLU A 285 15.60 -10.74 1.14
CA GLU A 285 16.13 -11.90 0.42
C GLU A 285 17.66 -11.78 0.33
N LEU A 286 18.35 -12.78 0.86
CA LEU A 286 19.80 -12.92 0.83
C LEU A 286 20.19 -13.78 -0.39
N THR A 287 21.02 -13.23 -1.27
CA THR A 287 21.55 -13.94 -2.43
C THR A 287 23.06 -14.10 -2.34
N PRO A 288 23.64 -15.23 -2.81
CA PRO A 288 25.08 -15.41 -2.83
C PRO A 288 25.78 -14.26 -3.56
N GLY A 289 26.74 -13.61 -2.91
CA GLY A 289 27.43 -12.41 -3.39
C GLY A 289 27.00 -11.11 -2.69
N ASP A 290 25.89 -11.13 -1.94
CA ASP A 290 25.46 -9.99 -1.13
C ASP A 290 26.44 -9.69 0.02
N TYR A 291 26.59 -8.40 0.33
CA TYR A 291 27.33 -7.97 1.51
C TYR A 291 26.48 -8.17 2.77
N VAL A 292 27.08 -8.69 3.82
CA VAL A 292 26.43 -8.93 5.12
C VAL A 292 27.25 -8.35 6.26
N VAL A 293 26.56 -7.86 7.28
CA VAL A 293 27.15 -7.45 8.55
C VAL A 293 26.88 -8.53 9.58
N HIS A 294 27.94 -9.07 10.17
CA HIS A 294 27.85 -9.88 11.38
C HIS A 294 28.12 -8.98 12.60
N GLU A 295 27.29 -9.07 13.65
CA GLU A 295 27.38 -8.15 14.79
C GLU A 295 28.77 -8.10 15.48
N ASN A 296 29.46 -9.25 15.55
CA ASN A 296 30.77 -9.44 16.18
C ASN A 296 31.96 -9.31 15.21
N HIS A 297 31.81 -9.71 13.95
CA HIS A 297 32.94 -9.84 13.01
C HIS A 297 32.97 -8.75 11.92
N GLY A 298 31.88 -8.01 11.74
CA GLY A 298 31.78 -6.90 10.79
C GLY A 298 31.33 -7.33 9.40
N LEU A 299 31.78 -6.59 8.40
CA LEU A 299 31.29 -6.67 7.02
C LEU A 299 32.02 -7.75 6.22
N GLY A 300 31.25 -8.68 5.66
CA GLY A 300 31.68 -9.80 4.82
C GLY A 300 30.78 -10.00 3.61
N ILE A 301 31.05 -11.05 2.81
CA ILE A 301 30.29 -11.46 1.63
C ILE A 301 29.63 -12.81 1.92
N TYR A 302 28.32 -12.88 1.75
CA TYR A 302 27.57 -14.13 1.83
C TYR A 302 27.88 -15.03 0.63
N ARG A 303 28.27 -16.28 0.87
CA ARG A 303 28.68 -17.26 -0.16
C ARG A 303 27.73 -18.45 -0.32
N GLY A 304 26.58 -18.42 0.35
CA GLY A 304 25.61 -19.52 0.33
C GLY A 304 25.59 -20.34 1.62
N ILE A 305 24.75 -21.37 1.61
CA ILE A 305 24.67 -22.39 2.65
C ILE A 305 25.57 -23.56 2.25
N GLU A 306 26.46 -23.99 3.14
CA GLU A 306 27.33 -25.14 2.93
C GLU A 306 27.01 -26.23 3.95
N LYS A 307 26.86 -27.46 3.45
CA LYS A 307 26.68 -28.65 4.27
C LYS A 307 28.03 -29.12 4.75
N ILE A 308 28.22 -29.16 6.06
CA ILE A 308 29.43 -29.68 6.68
C ILE A 308 29.05 -30.93 7.47
N GLU A 309 29.74 -32.02 7.16
CA GLU A 309 29.64 -33.29 7.88
C GLU A 309 30.82 -33.39 8.84
N VAL A 310 30.54 -33.46 10.14
CA VAL A 310 31.54 -33.60 11.19
C VAL A 310 31.15 -34.77 12.07
N GLU A 311 32.06 -35.74 12.24
CA GLU A 311 31.84 -36.93 13.09
C GLU A 311 30.58 -37.75 12.72
N GLY A 312 30.13 -37.68 11.46
CA GLY A 312 28.93 -38.40 10.96
C GLY A 312 27.61 -37.66 11.18
N VAL A 313 27.64 -36.43 11.70
CA VAL A 313 26.48 -35.53 11.83
C VAL A 313 26.53 -34.47 10.75
N THR A 314 25.39 -34.27 10.08
CA THR A 314 25.25 -33.27 9.02
C THR A 314 24.58 -31.99 9.54
N LYS A 315 25.25 -30.85 9.33
CA LYS A 315 24.77 -29.53 9.73
C LYS A 315 24.92 -28.53 8.58
N ASP A 316 23.95 -27.63 8.47
CA ASP A 316 24.00 -26.52 7.51
C ASP A 316 24.66 -25.30 8.16
N TYR A 317 25.68 -24.76 7.50
CA TYR A 317 26.38 -23.55 7.89
C TYR A 317 26.24 -22.48 6.82
N ILE A 318 26.11 -21.23 7.26
CA ILE A 318 26.19 -20.06 6.40
C ILE A 318 27.64 -19.66 6.24
N LYS A 319 28.10 -19.62 4.99
CA LYS A 319 29.46 -19.24 4.64
C LYS A 319 29.56 -17.73 4.41
N ILE A 320 30.41 -17.06 5.18
CA ILE A 320 30.69 -15.63 5.02
C ILE A 320 32.19 -15.44 4.78
N GLU A 321 32.54 -14.76 3.69
CA GLU A 321 33.92 -14.43 3.33
C GLU A 321 34.27 -13.00 3.76
N TYR A 322 35.43 -12.85 4.42
CA TYR A 322 35.96 -11.60 4.94
C TYR A 322 37.22 -11.17 4.18
N GLY A 323 37.64 -9.91 4.39
CA GLY A 323 38.83 -9.35 3.79
C GLY A 323 40.09 -10.16 4.11
N GLY A 324 40.96 -10.36 3.13
CA GLY A 324 42.17 -11.17 3.28
C GLY A 324 41.94 -12.68 3.16
N GLY A 325 40.77 -13.13 2.68
CA GLY A 325 40.46 -14.53 2.38
C GLY A 325 40.01 -15.36 3.59
N GLY A 326 39.72 -14.73 4.72
CA GLY A 326 39.20 -15.41 5.89
C GLY A 326 37.74 -15.83 5.69
N VAL A 327 37.36 -17.05 6.07
CA VAL A 327 35.98 -17.55 5.97
C VAL A 327 35.45 -17.83 7.36
N LEU A 328 34.22 -17.38 7.62
CA LEU A 328 33.45 -17.69 8.82
C LEU A 328 32.28 -18.59 8.45
N TYR A 329 32.12 -19.68 9.20
CA TYR A 329 30.96 -20.58 9.11
C TYR A 329 30.05 -20.32 10.30
N VAL A 330 28.87 -19.77 10.04
CA VAL A 330 27.87 -19.49 11.07
C VAL A 330 26.83 -20.60 11.06
N PRO A 331 26.53 -21.27 12.20
CA PRO A 331 25.46 -22.25 12.25
C PRO A 331 24.12 -21.65 11.79
N ALA A 332 23.26 -22.43 11.13
CA ALA A 332 21.97 -21.94 10.67
C ALA A 332 21.05 -21.43 11.81
N THR A 333 21.24 -21.91 13.04
CA THR A 333 20.55 -21.43 14.26
C THR A 333 21.09 -20.10 14.81
N GLY A 334 22.20 -19.59 14.26
CA GLY A 334 22.83 -18.30 14.60
C GLY A 334 22.61 -17.22 13.54
N LEU A 335 21.49 -17.27 12.82
CA LEU A 335 21.16 -16.31 11.77
C LEU A 335 20.77 -14.93 12.30
N ASP A 336 20.36 -14.85 13.56
CA ASP A 336 19.92 -13.64 14.27
C ASP A 336 21.01 -12.55 14.32
N VAL A 337 22.29 -12.93 14.27
CA VAL A 337 23.45 -12.02 14.29
C VAL A 337 23.92 -11.56 12.91
N ILE A 338 23.26 -12.02 11.82
CA ILE A 338 23.61 -11.66 10.44
C ILE A 338 22.55 -10.74 9.85
N GLN A 339 22.99 -9.61 9.31
CA GLN A 339 22.12 -8.62 8.66
C GLN A 339 22.63 -8.29 7.26
N LYS A 340 21.73 -8.00 6.32
CA LYS A 340 22.12 -7.58 4.97
C LYS A 340 22.71 -6.17 5.02
N TYR A 341 23.85 -5.97 4.37
CA TYR A 341 24.45 -4.65 4.25
C TYR A 341 23.93 -3.93 3.00
N SER A 342 23.25 -2.80 3.22
CA SER A 342 22.82 -1.88 2.16
C SER A 342 23.76 -0.68 2.11
N GLY A 343 24.73 -0.70 1.19
CA GLY A 343 25.74 0.35 1.01
C GLY A 343 25.35 1.43 -0.01
N SER A 344 25.98 2.60 0.08
CA SER A 344 25.80 3.73 -0.84
C SER A 344 26.56 3.53 -2.16
N GLU A 345 25.91 3.83 -3.29
CA GLU A 345 26.47 4.05 -4.65
C GLU A 345 27.73 3.27 -5.07
N GLY A 346 27.57 2.08 -5.66
CA GLY A 346 28.51 1.48 -6.64
C GLY A 346 29.97 1.24 -6.19
N ARG A 347 30.34 1.63 -4.96
CA ARG A 347 31.63 1.40 -4.34
C ARG A 347 31.55 0.14 -3.51
N LYS A 348 32.48 -0.78 -3.77
CA LYS A 348 32.64 -1.98 -2.95
C LYS A 348 33.04 -1.53 -1.53
N PRO A 349 32.26 -1.87 -0.49
CA PRO A 349 32.61 -1.54 0.88
C PRO A 349 33.92 -2.23 1.27
N LYS A 350 34.66 -1.61 2.18
CA LYS A 350 35.90 -2.20 2.70
C LYS A 350 35.54 -3.37 3.62
N LEU A 351 35.86 -4.59 3.20
CA LEU A 351 35.65 -5.80 3.99
C LEU A 351 36.52 -5.79 5.26
N ASN A 352 35.92 -6.19 6.38
CA ASN A 352 36.67 -6.35 7.63
C ASN A 352 37.51 -7.64 7.59
N LYS A 353 38.58 -7.70 8.39
CA LYS A 353 39.36 -8.93 8.60
C LYS A 353 38.89 -9.63 9.87
N LEU A 354 38.79 -10.95 9.83
CA LEU A 354 38.48 -11.78 11.00
C LEU A 354 39.50 -11.52 12.12
N ASN A 355 39.01 -11.47 13.37
CA ASN A 355 39.78 -11.19 14.59
C ASN A 355 40.51 -9.83 14.64
N SER A 356 40.11 -8.86 13.80
CA SER A 356 40.68 -7.49 13.87
C SER A 356 39.96 -6.61 14.90
N VAL A 357 40.72 -5.73 15.56
CA VAL A 357 40.18 -4.72 16.50
C VAL A 357 39.46 -3.57 15.75
N GLU A 358 39.61 -3.49 14.42
CA GLU A 358 39.04 -2.44 13.56
C GLU A 358 37.51 -2.36 13.70
N TRP A 359 36.82 -3.51 13.74
CA TRP A 359 35.37 -3.55 13.92
C TRP A 359 34.93 -3.07 15.30
N LYS A 360 35.61 -3.53 16.35
CA LYS A 360 35.32 -3.12 17.75
C LYS A 360 35.47 -1.61 17.93
N ASN A 361 36.51 -1.02 17.33
CA ASN A 361 36.74 0.43 17.34
C ASN A 361 35.66 1.19 16.56
N THR A 362 35.24 0.67 15.41
CA THR A 362 34.16 1.25 14.58
C THR A 362 32.84 1.24 15.36
N LYS A 363 32.49 0.11 15.99
CA LYS A 363 31.31 -0.07 16.84
C LYS A 363 31.31 0.93 18.01
N ALA A 364 32.45 1.10 18.69
CA ALA A 364 32.59 2.04 19.80
C ALA A 364 32.42 3.51 19.37
N LYS A 365 33.01 3.90 18.23
CA LYS A 365 32.87 5.25 17.68
C LYS A 365 31.42 5.56 17.31
N VAL A 366 30.73 4.63 16.66
CA VAL A 366 29.32 4.79 16.29
C VAL A 366 28.42 4.84 17.52
N ARG A 367 28.63 3.97 18.53
CA ARG A 367 27.90 4.03 19.81
C ARG A 367 28.01 5.40 20.50
N GLY A 368 29.19 6.02 20.48
CA GLY A 368 29.39 7.36 21.03
C GLY A 368 28.53 8.40 20.33
N ALA A 369 28.54 8.43 19.00
CA ALA A 369 27.73 9.36 18.20
C ALA A 369 26.22 9.12 18.37
N VAL A 370 25.81 7.84 18.43
CA VAL A 370 24.42 7.44 18.65
C VAL A 370 23.91 7.89 20.02
N ARG A 371 24.72 7.84 21.08
CA ARG A 371 24.35 8.33 22.41
C ARG A 371 24.08 9.84 22.45
N GLU A 372 24.88 10.65 21.77
CA GLU A 372 24.64 12.10 21.67
C GLU A 372 23.31 12.39 20.97
N ILE A 373 23.02 11.67 19.89
CA ILE A 373 21.73 11.79 19.17
C ILE A 373 20.56 11.35 20.07
N ALA A 374 20.71 10.24 20.79
CA ALA A 374 19.69 9.76 21.72
C ALA A 374 19.43 10.79 22.82
N LYS A 375 20.46 11.46 23.33
CA LYS A 375 20.34 12.53 24.34
C LYS A 375 19.53 13.72 23.82
N GLU A 376 19.85 14.24 22.64
CA GLU A 376 19.07 15.33 22.02
C GLU A 376 17.60 14.95 21.82
N LEU A 377 17.34 13.70 21.42
CA LEU A 377 15.98 13.19 21.25
C LEU A 377 15.24 13.08 22.59
N VAL A 378 15.85 12.49 23.62
CA VAL A 378 15.22 12.32 24.94
C VAL A 378 14.98 13.68 25.62
N GLU A 379 15.92 14.63 25.55
CA GLU A 379 15.72 15.98 26.12
C GLU A 379 14.51 16.70 25.52
N LEU A 380 14.29 16.56 24.21
CA LEU A 380 13.15 17.16 23.52
C LEU A 380 11.80 16.56 23.96
N TYR A 381 11.77 15.28 24.32
CA TYR A 381 10.57 14.57 24.78
C TYR A 381 10.36 14.64 26.30
N ALA A 382 11.43 14.72 27.09
CA ALA A 382 11.34 14.95 28.54
C ALA A 382 10.67 16.30 28.84
N GLN A 383 11.04 17.36 28.11
CA GLN A 383 10.37 18.67 28.19
C GLN A 383 8.86 18.62 27.87
N ARG A 384 8.40 17.60 27.12
CA ARG A 384 7.00 17.39 26.79
C ARG A 384 6.26 16.60 27.86
N GLN A 385 6.87 15.56 28.43
CA GLN A 385 6.23 14.77 29.48
C GLN A 385 6.05 15.56 30.79
N GLU A 386 6.92 16.53 31.06
CA GLU A 386 6.79 17.42 32.22
C GLU A 386 5.61 18.40 32.11
N LYS A 387 5.18 18.74 30.88
CA LYS A 387 4.04 19.64 30.64
C LYS A 387 2.76 18.84 30.42
N LYS A 388 1.73 19.14 31.20
CA LYS A 388 0.37 18.61 30.96
C LYS A 388 -0.26 19.29 29.76
N GLY A 389 -0.75 18.50 28.81
CA GLY A 389 -1.52 18.95 27.65
C GLY A 389 -2.95 19.35 28.02
N PHE A 390 -3.73 19.77 27.02
CA PHE A 390 -5.16 19.97 27.19
C PHE A 390 -5.88 18.64 26.96
N ARG A 391 -6.58 18.14 27.97
CA ARG A 391 -7.36 16.92 27.88
C ARG A 391 -8.71 17.19 27.22
N PHE A 392 -8.90 16.69 26.01
CA PHE A 392 -10.18 16.79 25.30
C PHE A 392 -11.24 15.87 25.94
N SER A 393 -12.51 16.26 25.80
CA SER A 393 -13.65 15.50 26.30
C SER A 393 -13.98 14.28 25.44
N LEU A 394 -14.71 13.32 26.01
CA LEU A 394 -15.22 12.16 25.28
C LEU A 394 -16.19 12.59 24.16
N ASP A 395 -16.35 11.73 23.15
CA ASP A 395 -17.18 12.04 21.99
C ASP A 395 -18.62 12.44 22.34
N THR A 396 -19.04 13.57 21.79
CA THR A 396 -20.40 14.11 21.93
C THR A 396 -21.35 13.47 20.91
N VAL A 397 -22.66 13.74 21.05
CA VAL A 397 -23.66 13.30 20.06
C VAL A 397 -23.36 13.90 18.68
N TRP A 398 -22.97 15.17 18.62
CA TRP A 398 -22.55 15.82 17.38
C TRP A 398 -21.32 15.18 16.74
N GLN A 399 -20.35 14.69 17.53
CA GLN A 399 -19.21 13.95 17.00
C GLN A 399 -19.67 12.68 16.28
N LYS A 400 -20.59 11.92 16.88
CA LYS A 400 -21.13 10.70 16.27
C LYS A 400 -21.91 11.00 14.99
N GLU A 401 -22.76 12.02 15.01
CA GLU A 401 -23.51 12.46 13.82
C GLU A 401 -22.56 12.91 12.69
N PHE A 402 -21.51 13.66 13.02
CA PHE A 402 -20.50 14.10 12.06
C PHE A 402 -19.76 12.93 11.39
N GLU A 403 -19.46 11.89 12.18
CA GLU A 403 -18.80 10.67 11.72
C GLU A 403 -19.75 9.80 10.88
N GLU A 404 -21.01 9.66 11.29
CA GLU A 404 -22.04 8.92 10.54
C GLU A 404 -22.42 9.59 9.21
N ALA A 405 -22.25 10.91 9.11
CA ALA A 405 -22.42 11.69 7.89
C ALA A 405 -21.27 11.50 6.88
N PHE A 406 -20.24 10.73 7.21
CA PHE A 406 -19.17 10.42 6.28
C PHE A 406 -19.71 9.50 5.15
N PRO A 407 -19.58 9.90 3.87
CA PRO A 407 -20.21 9.19 2.75
C PRO A 407 -19.47 7.90 2.33
N TYR A 408 -18.33 7.61 2.94
CA TYR A 408 -17.52 6.42 2.64
C TYR A 408 -17.46 5.50 3.87
N GLU A 409 -17.15 4.22 3.66
CA GLU A 409 -16.89 3.29 4.76
C GLU A 409 -15.40 3.30 5.10
N GLU A 410 -15.11 3.38 6.39
CA GLU A 410 -13.75 3.40 6.91
C GLU A 410 -13.14 2.00 6.91
N THR A 411 -11.87 1.92 6.51
CA THR A 411 -11.04 0.70 6.62
C THR A 411 -10.69 0.39 8.08
N TYR A 412 -10.24 -0.83 8.38
CA TYR A 412 -9.83 -1.18 9.74
C TYR A 412 -8.68 -0.29 10.24
N ASP A 413 -7.68 -0.06 9.39
CA ASP A 413 -6.54 0.80 9.71
C ASP A 413 -6.97 2.26 9.99
N GLN A 414 -7.95 2.77 9.24
CA GLN A 414 -8.51 4.10 9.47
C GLN A 414 -9.22 4.18 10.82
N LEU A 415 -10.03 3.18 11.17
CA LEU A 415 -10.73 3.14 12.47
C LEU A 415 -9.72 3.12 13.62
N ASN A 416 -8.70 2.26 13.55
CA ASN A 416 -7.63 2.22 14.55
C ASN A 416 -6.91 3.56 14.65
N ALA A 417 -6.54 4.17 13.53
CA ALA A 417 -5.87 5.46 13.52
C ALA A 417 -6.74 6.60 14.08
N ILE A 418 -8.06 6.55 13.87
CA ILE A 418 -9.03 7.50 14.45
C ILE A 418 -9.10 7.31 15.97
N GLU A 419 -9.26 6.07 16.44
CA GLU A 419 -9.32 5.73 17.87
C GLU A 419 -8.04 6.13 18.60
N ASP A 420 -6.88 5.77 18.03
CA ASP A 420 -5.56 6.17 18.51
C ASP A 420 -5.43 7.70 18.64
N THR A 421 -5.83 8.44 17.61
CA THR A 421 -5.76 9.90 17.61
C THR A 421 -6.68 10.49 18.68
N LYS A 422 -7.90 9.97 18.83
CA LYS A 422 -8.85 10.42 19.87
C LYS A 422 -8.32 10.11 21.26
N ARG A 423 -7.77 8.91 21.47
CA ARG A 423 -7.20 8.48 22.75
C ARG A 423 -6.04 9.37 23.19
N ASP A 424 -5.19 9.79 22.25
CA ASP A 424 -4.11 10.72 22.54
C ASP A 424 -4.63 12.11 22.92
N MET A 425 -5.63 12.63 22.19
CA MET A 425 -6.30 13.90 22.51
C MET A 425 -7.03 13.86 23.88
N GLU A 426 -7.57 12.70 24.27
CA GLU A 426 -8.24 12.50 25.55
C GLU A 426 -7.28 12.24 26.73
N SER A 427 -5.98 12.24 26.45
CA SER A 427 -4.93 12.04 27.45
C SER A 427 -4.47 13.35 28.08
N ASP A 428 -3.74 13.26 29.20
CA ASP A 428 -3.09 14.42 29.83
C ASP A 428 -1.75 14.81 29.15
N LYS A 429 -1.32 14.06 28.12
CA LYS A 429 -0.06 14.28 27.39
C LYS A 429 -0.32 15.11 26.13
N ILE A 430 0.64 15.94 25.74
CA ILE A 430 0.59 16.67 24.47
C ILE A 430 0.79 15.67 23.32
N MET A 431 -0.20 15.54 22.44
CA MET A 431 -0.15 14.62 21.30
C MET A 431 0.89 15.05 20.26
N ASP A 432 1.69 14.12 19.73
CA ASP A 432 2.52 14.31 18.52
C ASP A 432 2.50 13.07 17.63
N ARG A 433 1.36 12.84 16.98
CA ARG A 433 1.10 11.65 16.18
C ARG A 433 1.42 11.87 14.70
N LEU A 434 2.02 10.85 14.07
CA LEU A 434 2.19 10.77 12.62
C LEU A 434 1.20 9.78 12.02
N ILE A 435 0.34 10.25 11.13
CA ILE A 435 -0.49 9.41 10.27
C ILE A 435 0.24 9.22 8.95
N CYS A 436 0.63 7.98 8.69
CA CYS A 436 1.28 7.56 7.47
C CYS A 436 0.30 6.74 6.63
N GLY A 437 0.18 7.04 5.34
CA GLY A 437 -0.69 6.28 4.46
C GLY A 437 -0.65 6.83 3.05
N ASP A 438 -0.92 5.99 2.06
CA ASP A 438 -0.85 6.42 0.66
C ASP A 438 -1.80 7.59 0.36
N VAL A 439 -1.52 8.30 -0.74
CA VAL A 439 -2.40 9.38 -1.21
C VAL A 439 -3.80 8.82 -1.45
N GLY A 440 -4.84 9.41 -0.88
CA GLY A 440 -6.22 8.94 -1.01
C GLY A 440 -6.68 7.93 0.06
N TYR A 441 -5.83 7.56 1.01
CA TYR A 441 -6.18 6.59 2.08
C TYR A 441 -6.95 7.22 3.24
N GLY A 442 -7.64 8.35 3.03
CA GLY A 442 -8.47 8.95 4.06
C GLY A 442 -7.73 9.65 5.21
N LYS A 443 -6.42 9.92 5.11
CA LYS A 443 -5.64 10.70 6.11
C LYS A 443 -6.32 12.02 6.48
N THR A 444 -6.89 12.70 5.49
CA THR A 444 -7.60 13.96 5.67
C THR A 444 -8.87 13.77 6.52
N GLU A 445 -9.57 12.65 6.42
CA GLU A 445 -10.76 12.39 7.23
C GLU A 445 -10.40 12.23 8.71
N ILE A 446 -9.30 11.54 9.02
CA ILE A 446 -8.77 11.42 10.39
C ILE A 446 -8.49 12.81 10.98
N ALA A 447 -7.83 13.67 10.19
CA ALA A 447 -7.54 15.04 10.60
C ALA A 447 -8.78 15.92 10.76
N ILE A 448 -9.78 15.75 9.88
CA ILE A 448 -11.05 16.49 9.97
C ILE A 448 -11.82 16.08 11.24
N ARG A 449 -11.85 14.80 11.59
CA ARG A 449 -12.49 14.32 12.84
C ARG A 449 -11.79 14.84 14.09
N ALA A 450 -10.46 14.84 14.09
CA ALA A 450 -9.67 15.44 15.17
C ALA A 450 -9.94 16.95 15.30
N ALA A 451 -10.03 17.67 14.18
CA ALA A 451 -10.36 19.09 14.18
C ALA A 451 -11.78 19.36 14.71
N PHE A 452 -12.78 18.55 14.32
CA PHE A 452 -14.15 18.69 14.81
C PHE A 452 -14.22 18.45 16.33
N LYS A 453 -13.52 17.44 16.85
CA LYS A 453 -13.41 17.18 18.30
C LYS A 453 -12.79 18.37 19.04
N ALA A 454 -11.74 18.98 18.48
CA ALA A 454 -11.12 20.15 19.07
C ALA A 454 -12.08 21.36 19.14
N VAL A 455 -12.84 21.58 18.07
CA VAL A 455 -13.83 22.67 18.00
C VAL A 455 -15.01 22.43 18.93
N ALA A 456 -15.45 21.18 19.10
CA ALA A 456 -16.53 20.82 20.03
C ALA A 456 -16.20 21.22 21.49
N ASP A 457 -14.93 21.22 21.87
CA ASP A 457 -14.42 21.67 23.17
C ASP A 457 -14.07 23.17 23.22
N GLY A 458 -14.45 23.95 22.19
CA GLY A 458 -14.18 25.39 22.12
C GLY A 458 -12.71 25.75 21.90
N LYS A 459 -11.91 24.82 21.36
CA LYS A 459 -10.53 25.05 20.92
C LYS A 459 -10.49 25.39 19.43
N GLN A 460 -9.54 26.23 19.04
CA GLN A 460 -9.26 26.51 17.64
C GLN A 460 -8.35 25.42 17.05
N ALA A 461 -8.57 25.07 15.79
CA ALA A 461 -7.75 24.12 15.04
C ALA A 461 -7.12 24.79 13.81
N VAL A 462 -5.91 24.36 13.44
CA VAL A 462 -5.18 24.88 12.29
C VAL A 462 -4.77 23.75 11.35
N PHE A 463 -5.09 23.90 10.06
CA PHE A 463 -4.54 23.07 8.98
C PHE A 463 -3.41 23.84 8.29
N LEU A 464 -2.17 23.42 8.55
CA LEU A 464 -0.97 23.99 7.95
C LEU A 464 -0.53 23.14 6.76
N VAL A 465 -0.53 23.76 5.58
CA VAL A 465 -0.24 23.08 4.30
C VAL A 465 0.82 23.81 3.47
N PRO A 466 1.58 23.12 2.59
CA PRO A 466 2.71 23.74 1.91
C PRO A 466 2.31 24.68 0.77
N THR A 467 1.18 24.43 0.09
CA THR A 467 0.78 25.16 -1.13
C THR A 467 -0.58 25.85 -1.00
N THR A 468 -0.76 26.97 -1.72
CA THR A 468 -2.04 27.70 -1.83
C THR A 468 -3.18 26.79 -2.30
N ILE A 469 -2.89 25.86 -3.23
CA ILE A 469 -3.86 24.94 -3.83
C ILE A 469 -4.36 23.92 -2.79
N LEU A 470 -3.45 23.30 -2.03
CA LEU A 470 -3.84 22.42 -0.92
C LEU A 470 -4.67 23.16 0.12
N ALA A 471 -4.33 24.42 0.41
CA ALA A 471 -5.09 25.23 1.36
C ALA A 471 -6.53 25.43 0.89
N GLN A 472 -6.72 25.69 -0.41
CA GLN A 472 -8.05 25.82 -0.99
C GLN A 472 -8.81 24.49 -1.01
N GLN A 473 -8.13 23.38 -1.34
CA GLN A 473 -8.73 22.05 -1.34
C GLN A 473 -9.25 21.67 0.05
N HIS A 474 -8.40 21.77 1.08
CA HIS A 474 -8.80 21.48 2.46
C HIS A 474 -9.90 22.41 2.94
N TYR A 475 -9.84 23.70 2.59
CA TYR A 475 -10.91 24.65 2.90
C TYR A 475 -12.26 24.22 2.31
N ASN A 476 -12.30 23.87 1.02
CA ASN A 476 -13.54 23.43 0.36
C ASN A 476 -14.10 22.15 1.01
N THR A 477 -13.24 21.17 1.28
CA THR A 477 -13.64 19.92 1.93
C THR A 477 -14.19 20.16 3.33
N LEU A 478 -13.52 20.99 4.14
CA LEU A 478 -13.96 21.34 5.49
C LEU A 478 -15.31 22.07 5.49
N VAL A 479 -15.48 23.06 4.61
CA VAL A 479 -16.75 23.80 4.48
C VAL A 479 -17.88 22.86 4.07
N GLN A 480 -17.63 21.91 3.16
CA GLN A 480 -18.63 20.93 2.75
C GLN A 480 -18.98 19.96 3.88
N ARG A 481 -17.97 19.40 4.58
CA ARG A 481 -18.18 18.42 5.67
C ARG A 481 -18.85 19.05 6.89
N MET A 482 -18.58 20.32 7.18
CA MET A 482 -19.09 21.02 8.38
C MET A 482 -20.32 21.90 8.11
N LYS A 483 -20.93 21.79 6.92
CA LYS A 483 -22.05 22.65 6.49
C LYS A 483 -23.25 22.63 7.44
N ASP A 484 -23.53 21.47 8.02
CA ASP A 484 -24.69 21.25 8.89
C ASP A 484 -24.40 21.58 10.37
N PHE A 485 -23.19 22.08 10.68
CA PHE A 485 -22.73 22.39 12.04
C PHE A 485 -22.39 23.87 12.19
N PRO A 486 -22.54 24.44 13.40
CA PRO A 486 -22.23 25.85 13.66
C PRO A 486 -20.71 26.10 13.79
N VAL A 487 -19.92 25.64 12.81
CA VAL A 487 -18.46 25.75 12.79
C VAL A 487 -18.02 26.74 11.73
N SER A 488 -17.22 27.74 12.13
CA SER A 488 -16.67 28.72 11.21
C SER A 488 -15.31 28.26 10.68
N VAL A 489 -15.20 28.12 9.36
CA VAL A 489 -13.95 27.79 8.64
C VAL A 489 -13.54 28.96 7.73
N ASP A 490 -12.24 29.29 7.69
CA ASP A 490 -11.68 30.31 6.80
C ASP A 490 -10.28 29.92 6.31
N VAL A 491 -9.80 30.57 5.25
CA VAL A 491 -8.54 30.24 4.59
C VAL A 491 -7.60 31.45 4.52
N LEU A 492 -6.35 31.26 4.94
CA LEU A 492 -5.26 32.24 4.83
C LEU A 492 -4.26 31.80 3.76
N SER A 493 -4.49 32.28 2.55
CA SER A 493 -3.70 31.95 1.37
C SER A 493 -3.44 33.19 0.52
N ARG A 494 -2.59 33.06 -0.50
CA ARG A 494 -2.24 34.15 -1.42
C ARG A 494 -3.39 34.57 -2.33
N PHE A 495 -4.41 33.71 -2.51
CA PHE A 495 -5.61 34.04 -3.28
C PHE A 495 -6.55 35.02 -2.57
N ARG A 496 -6.37 35.23 -1.27
CA ARG A 496 -7.13 36.24 -0.52
C ARG A 496 -6.49 37.61 -0.65
N SER A 497 -7.33 38.62 -0.92
CA SER A 497 -6.92 40.02 -0.91
C SER A 497 -6.43 40.45 0.48
N ALA A 498 -5.61 41.50 0.55
CA ALA A 498 -5.10 42.01 1.83
C ALA A 498 -6.23 42.45 2.79
N SER A 499 -7.36 42.92 2.25
CA SER A 499 -8.54 43.27 3.05
C SER A 499 -9.19 42.04 3.69
N GLU A 500 -9.36 40.95 2.92
CA GLU A 500 -9.90 39.69 3.44
C GLU A 500 -8.98 39.06 4.48
N GLN A 501 -7.66 39.00 4.20
CA GLN A 501 -6.69 38.46 5.17
C GLN A 501 -6.75 39.20 6.50
N LYS A 502 -6.85 40.54 6.49
CA LYS A 502 -6.96 41.35 7.71
C LYS A 502 -8.23 41.00 8.49
N LYS A 503 -9.37 40.84 7.81
CA LYS A 503 -10.64 40.41 8.43
C LYS A 503 -10.53 39.02 9.05
N THR A 504 -9.91 38.06 8.36
CA THR A 504 -9.70 36.70 8.88
C THR A 504 -8.83 36.72 10.14
N LEU A 505 -7.74 37.50 10.16
CA LEU A 505 -6.87 37.64 11.33
C LEU A 505 -7.60 38.30 12.53
N GLU A 506 -8.47 39.27 12.29
CA GLU A 506 -9.30 39.87 13.33
C GLU A 506 -10.30 38.87 13.93
N ARG A 507 -10.95 38.05 13.09
CA ARG A 507 -11.86 36.97 13.53
C ARG A 507 -11.11 35.91 14.34
N LEU A 508 -9.94 35.50 13.87
CA LEU A 508 -9.07 34.54 14.55
C LEU A 508 -8.70 35.00 15.96
N ARG A 509 -8.32 36.27 16.10
CA ARG A 509 -7.94 36.88 17.38
C ARG A 509 -9.13 37.03 18.33
N LYS A 510 -10.33 37.34 17.81
CA LYS A 510 -11.57 37.43 18.61
C LYS A 510 -12.10 36.05 19.02
N GLY A 511 -11.68 34.99 18.32
CA GLY A 511 -12.15 33.62 18.50
C GLY A 511 -13.54 33.38 17.92
N SER A 512 -13.92 34.14 16.89
CA SER A 512 -15.13 33.87 16.09
C SER A 512 -14.82 33.03 14.83
N LEU A 513 -13.61 32.49 14.78
CA LEU A 513 -13.13 31.58 13.74
C LEU A 513 -12.57 30.35 14.43
N ASP A 514 -13.14 29.18 14.14
CA ASP A 514 -12.83 27.93 14.83
C ASP A 514 -11.70 27.18 14.12
N ILE A 515 -11.78 27.10 12.79
CA ILE A 515 -10.77 26.41 11.97
C ILE A 515 -10.14 27.36 10.96
N LEU A 516 -8.81 27.40 10.97
CA LEU A 516 -8.02 28.14 9.99
C LEU A 516 -7.22 27.18 9.11
N VAL A 517 -7.47 27.21 7.81
CA VAL A 517 -6.63 26.54 6.82
C VAL A 517 -5.63 27.55 6.26
N GLY A 518 -4.35 27.24 6.19
CA GLY A 518 -3.42 28.19 5.61
C GLY A 518 -2.04 27.66 5.29
N THR A 519 -1.33 28.47 4.51
CA THR A 519 0.05 28.17 4.11
C THR A 519 1.05 28.61 5.19
N HIS A 520 2.34 28.62 4.87
CA HIS A 520 3.40 29.20 5.70
C HIS A 520 3.08 30.61 6.24
N ARG A 521 2.15 31.36 5.61
CA ARG A 521 1.62 32.63 6.12
C ARG A 521 1.09 32.54 7.56
N VAL A 522 0.53 31.41 7.97
CA VAL A 522 0.03 31.15 9.33
C VAL A 522 1.16 31.20 10.37
N LEU A 523 2.39 30.89 9.98
CA LEU A 523 3.59 30.92 10.85
C LEU A 523 4.19 32.33 11.02
N SER A 524 3.53 33.37 10.51
CA SER A 524 4.00 34.74 10.62
C SER A 524 3.73 35.31 12.02
N ALA A 525 4.58 36.22 12.49
CA ALA A 525 4.51 36.72 13.88
C ALA A 525 3.25 37.55 14.20
N ASP A 526 2.54 38.02 13.18
CA ASP A 526 1.31 38.81 13.31
C ASP A 526 0.05 37.95 13.53
N VAL A 527 0.15 36.62 13.36
CA VAL A 527 -0.95 35.68 13.56
C VAL A 527 -1.06 35.35 15.05
N LYS A 528 -2.17 35.76 15.68
CA LYS A 528 -2.44 35.51 17.10
C LYS A 528 -3.76 34.75 17.28
N PHE A 529 -3.66 33.57 17.88
CA PHE A 529 -4.80 32.73 18.24
C PHE A 529 -5.35 33.12 19.62
N LYS A 530 -6.65 32.89 19.84
CA LYS A 530 -7.28 33.04 21.15
C LYS A 530 -7.04 31.82 22.02
N ASN A 531 -7.27 30.62 21.48
CA ASN A 531 -7.19 29.35 22.21
C ASN A 531 -6.91 28.19 21.23
N LEU A 532 -5.70 28.14 20.69
CA LEU A 532 -5.27 27.06 19.79
C LEU A 532 -5.14 25.74 20.57
N GLY A 533 -5.84 24.71 20.15
CA GLY A 533 -5.78 23.38 20.78
C GLY A 533 -5.21 22.28 19.88
N LEU A 534 -5.28 22.43 18.56
CA LEU A 534 -4.80 21.41 17.62
C LEU A 534 -4.10 22.04 16.41
N LEU A 535 -2.92 21.52 16.08
CA LEU A 535 -2.18 21.84 14.86
C LEU A 535 -2.07 20.60 13.97
N ILE A 536 -2.66 20.67 12.80
CA ILE A 536 -2.57 19.63 11.77
C ILE A 536 -1.55 20.09 10.72
N VAL A 537 -0.54 19.28 10.47
CA VAL A 537 0.52 19.56 9.47
C VAL A 537 0.44 18.54 8.36
N ASP A 538 0.12 18.97 7.15
CA ASP A 538 0.08 18.10 5.97
C ASP A 538 1.37 18.27 5.16
N GLU A 539 1.96 17.17 4.69
CA GLU A 539 3.17 17.16 3.85
C GLU A 539 4.38 17.91 4.47
N GLU A 540 4.70 17.64 5.75
CA GLU A 540 5.77 18.31 6.54
C GLU A 540 7.12 18.40 5.81
N GLN A 541 7.46 17.41 4.97
CA GLN A 541 8.67 17.35 4.15
C GLN A 541 8.90 18.62 3.31
N ARG A 542 7.83 19.25 2.81
CA ARG A 542 7.92 20.38 1.87
C ARG A 542 8.14 21.73 2.55
N PHE A 543 8.09 21.81 3.87
CA PHE A 543 8.38 23.04 4.60
C PHE A 543 9.89 23.30 4.68
N GLY A 544 10.28 24.55 4.42
CA GLY A 544 11.66 25.00 4.58
C GLY A 544 12.14 24.94 6.04
N VAL A 545 13.47 25.00 6.23
CA VAL A 545 14.11 24.87 7.55
C VAL A 545 13.56 25.89 8.56
N THR A 546 13.40 27.15 8.15
CA THR A 546 12.86 28.23 8.99
C THR A 546 11.42 28.00 9.43
N HIS A 547 10.60 27.40 8.56
CA HIS A 547 9.21 27.04 8.89
C HIS A 547 9.18 25.87 9.88
N LYS A 548 10.05 24.86 9.71
CA LYS A 548 10.17 23.72 10.62
C LYS A 548 10.56 24.14 12.03
N GLU A 549 11.47 25.10 12.17
CA GLU A 549 11.84 25.66 13.49
C GLU A 549 10.65 26.34 14.18
N LYS A 550 9.79 27.05 13.44
CA LYS A 550 8.56 27.62 14.00
C LYS A 550 7.53 26.56 14.37
N ILE A 551 7.36 25.53 13.54
CA ILE A 551 6.48 24.39 13.84
C ILE A 551 6.94 23.70 15.14
N LYS A 552 8.26 23.53 15.35
CA LYS A 552 8.81 23.01 16.61
C LYS A 552 8.43 23.85 17.83
N GLN A 553 8.28 25.17 17.69
CA GLN A 553 7.84 26.03 18.79
C GLN A 553 6.36 25.79 19.12
N PHE A 554 5.48 25.67 18.12
CA PHE A 554 4.07 25.31 18.34
C PHE A 554 3.91 23.91 18.96
N LYS A 555 4.74 22.95 18.51
CA LYS A 555 4.82 21.56 18.99
C LYS A 555 5.13 21.41 20.50
N LYS A 556 5.45 22.50 21.21
CA LYS A 556 5.75 22.49 22.66
C LYS A 556 4.52 22.60 23.55
N ASP A 557 3.45 23.24 23.06
CA ASP A 557 2.32 23.66 23.90
C ASP A 557 0.95 23.24 23.33
N VAL A 558 0.92 22.62 22.14
CA VAL A 558 -0.31 22.29 21.41
C VAL A 558 -0.19 20.87 20.84
N ASP A 559 -1.31 20.14 20.81
CA ASP A 559 -1.41 18.83 20.17
C ASP A 559 -1.16 18.93 18.68
N VAL A 560 -0.34 18.02 18.15
CA VAL A 560 0.09 18.03 16.74
C VAL A 560 -0.22 16.71 16.06
N LEU A 561 -0.93 16.80 14.93
CA LEU A 561 -1.19 15.68 14.03
C LEU A 561 -0.46 15.93 12.71
N THR A 562 0.47 15.06 12.34
CA THR A 562 1.20 15.17 11.07
C THR A 562 0.69 14.14 10.07
N LEU A 563 0.42 14.55 8.82
CA LEU A 563 -0.04 13.68 7.75
C LEU A 563 1.06 13.55 6.68
N THR A 564 1.35 12.33 6.23
CA THR A 564 2.29 12.12 5.11
C THR A 564 1.93 10.94 4.22
N ALA A 565 2.22 11.05 2.92
CA ALA A 565 2.07 9.97 1.94
C ALA A 565 3.22 8.97 1.97
N THR A 566 4.43 9.46 2.23
CA THR A 566 5.64 8.65 2.34
C THR A 566 6.32 9.06 3.65
N PRO A 567 6.53 8.15 4.60
CA PRO A 567 7.19 8.52 5.83
C PRO A 567 8.61 8.92 5.49
N ILE A 568 9.04 10.10 5.93
CA ILE A 568 10.44 10.50 5.81
C ILE A 568 11.24 9.48 6.62
N PRO A 569 12.29 8.85 6.08
CA PRO A 569 12.99 7.79 6.80
C PRO A 569 13.47 8.13 8.21
N ARG A 570 13.89 9.38 8.44
CA ARG A 570 14.23 9.88 9.79
C ARG A 570 13.02 9.87 10.73
N THR A 571 11.85 10.24 10.22
CA THR A 571 10.60 10.26 10.98
C THR A 571 10.07 8.85 11.20
N LEU A 572 10.21 7.97 10.22
CA LEU A 572 9.93 6.53 10.35
C LEU A 572 10.75 5.94 11.50
N HIS A 573 12.05 6.24 11.51
CA HIS A 573 12.96 5.76 12.53
C HIS A 573 12.58 6.24 13.94
N MET A 574 12.19 7.51 14.12
CA MET A 574 11.77 8.02 15.43
C MET A 574 10.52 7.31 15.96
N SER A 575 9.62 6.91 15.05
CA SER A 575 8.44 6.14 15.43
C SER A 575 8.77 4.68 15.77
N LEU A 576 9.68 4.05 15.02
CA LEU A 576 10.15 2.68 15.30
C LEU A 576 10.88 2.55 16.65
N VAL A 577 11.51 3.62 17.14
CA VAL A 577 12.18 3.65 18.47
C VAL A 577 11.16 3.88 19.61
N GLY A 578 9.86 4.02 19.31
CA GLY A 578 8.83 4.31 20.32
C GLY A 578 8.97 5.70 20.94
N ILE A 579 9.55 6.64 20.20
CA ILE A 579 9.66 8.05 20.61
C ILE A 579 8.49 8.86 20.05
N ARG A 580 7.97 8.51 18.86
CA ARG A 580 6.85 9.20 18.22
C ARG A 580 5.74 8.23 17.83
N ASP A 581 4.54 8.44 18.37
CA ASP A 581 3.39 7.61 18.03
C ASP A 581 3.04 7.71 16.54
N MET A 582 2.83 6.56 15.89
CA MET A 582 2.54 6.45 14.46
C MET A 582 1.38 5.50 14.24
N SER A 583 0.45 5.91 13.37
CA SER A 583 -0.54 5.02 12.80
C SER A 583 -0.27 4.89 11.30
N VAL A 584 -0.19 3.65 10.81
CA VAL A 584 0.01 3.33 9.39
C VAL A 584 -1.31 2.90 8.79
N LEU A 585 -1.65 3.46 7.62
CA LEU A 585 -2.81 3.08 6.82
C LEU A 585 -2.31 2.30 5.61
N ASP A 586 -2.44 0.97 5.65
CA ASP A 586 -2.00 0.05 4.60
C ASP A 586 -3.17 -0.41 3.72
N GLU A 587 -4.37 -0.51 4.28
CA GLU A 587 -5.58 -0.92 3.57
C GLU A 587 -6.11 0.20 2.64
N PRO A 588 -6.18 -0.02 1.31
CA PRO A 588 -6.82 0.94 0.40
C PRO A 588 -8.33 1.01 0.65
N PRO A 589 -8.95 2.18 0.44
CA PRO A 589 -10.40 2.28 0.36
C PRO A 589 -10.97 1.41 -0.78
N VAL A 590 -12.13 0.80 -0.54
CA VAL A 590 -12.78 -0.22 -1.40
C VAL A 590 -13.01 0.22 -2.87
N ASP A 591 -13.16 1.52 -3.12
CA ASP A 591 -13.45 2.07 -4.45
C ASP A 591 -12.21 2.28 -5.33
N ARG A 592 -10.99 1.97 -4.84
CA ARG A 592 -9.75 2.28 -5.56
C ARG A 592 -9.23 1.09 -6.35
N LEU A 593 -9.15 1.25 -7.68
CA LEU A 593 -8.56 0.27 -8.58
C LEU A 593 -7.02 0.46 -8.66
N PRO A 594 -6.24 -0.63 -8.77
CA PRO A 594 -4.80 -0.56 -9.02
C PRO A 594 -4.48 0.23 -10.30
N ILE A 595 -3.40 1.01 -10.26
CA ILE A 595 -2.94 1.79 -11.42
C ILE A 595 -2.14 0.86 -12.33
N GLN A 596 -2.61 0.68 -13.57
CA GLN A 596 -1.90 -0.13 -14.54
C GLN A 596 -0.64 0.61 -14.99
N THR A 597 0.52 0.01 -14.69
CA THR A 597 1.82 0.65 -14.83
C THR A 597 2.62 -0.04 -15.94
N TYR A 598 2.97 0.70 -16.98
CA TYR A 598 3.73 0.22 -18.13
C TYR A 598 5.10 0.89 -18.18
N VAL A 599 6.16 0.11 -18.34
CA VAL A 599 7.53 0.61 -18.54
C VAL A 599 7.91 0.33 -19.99
N LEU A 600 8.08 1.38 -20.80
CA LEU A 600 8.21 1.29 -22.25
C LEU A 600 9.28 2.25 -22.78
N GLU A 601 9.78 1.99 -23.97
CA GLU A 601 10.53 2.99 -24.71
C GLU A 601 9.63 4.13 -25.17
N HIS A 602 10.21 5.33 -25.29
CA HIS A 602 9.50 6.52 -25.74
C HIS A 602 8.86 6.28 -27.12
N ASN A 603 7.53 6.39 -27.20
CA ASN A 603 6.78 6.16 -28.43
C ASN A 603 5.61 7.13 -28.57
N GLU A 604 5.72 8.03 -29.55
CA GLU A 604 4.72 9.06 -29.86
C GLU A 604 3.33 8.50 -30.16
N GLU A 605 3.21 7.31 -30.77
CA GLU A 605 1.91 6.69 -31.03
C GLU A 605 1.22 6.25 -29.72
N ILE A 606 2.00 5.69 -28.80
CA ILE A 606 1.48 5.28 -27.49
C ILE A 606 1.06 6.52 -26.68
N ILE A 607 1.83 7.61 -26.76
CA ILE A 607 1.49 8.90 -26.13
C ILE A 607 0.16 9.42 -26.69
N ARG A 608 0.03 9.48 -28.02
CA ARG A 608 -1.19 9.93 -28.71
C ARG A 608 -2.41 9.11 -28.31
N GLU A 609 -2.31 7.78 -28.33
CA GLU A 609 -3.40 6.88 -27.97
C GLU A 609 -3.76 6.99 -26.48
N ALA A 610 -2.78 7.07 -25.59
CA ALA A 610 -3.01 7.26 -24.17
C ALA A 610 -3.78 8.55 -23.87
N ILE A 611 -3.43 9.64 -24.56
CA ILE A 611 -4.12 10.93 -24.42
C ILE A 611 -5.54 10.83 -25.00
N ASN A 612 -5.70 10.37 -26.25
CA ASN A 612 -7.01 10.27 -26.90
C ASN A 612 -7.99 9.38 -26.11
N ARG A 613 -7.51 8.26 -25.58
CA ARG A 613 -8.31 7.36 -24.72
C ARG A 613 -8.81 8.07 -23.46
N GLU A 614 -8.01 8.95 -22.87
CA GLU A 614 -8.41 9.71 -21.69
C GLU A 614 -9.44 10.80 -22.05
N LEU A 615 -9.24 11.50 -23.16
CA LEU A 615 -10.15 12.55 -23.64
C LEU A 615 -11.51 11.98 -24.06
N ALA A 616 -11.53 10.81 -24.70
CA ALA A 616 -12.76 10.10 -25.10
C ALA A 616 -13.67 9.76 -23.90
N ARG A 617 -13.10 9.69 -22.69
CA ARG A 617 -13.86 9.50 -21.43
C ARG A 617 -14.04 10.78 -20.60
N GLY A 618 -13.70 11.95 -21.17
CA GLY A 618 -13.78 13.27 -20.53
C GLY A 618 -12.81 13.45 -19.36
N GLY A 619 -11.71 12.70 -19.35
CA GLY A 619 -10.66 12.81 -18.35
C GLY A 619 -9.52 13.74 -18.80
N GLN A 620 -8.56 13.95 -17.90
CA GLN A 620 -7.39 14.80 -18.13
C GLN A 620 -6.09 14.02 -17.95
N VAL A 621 -5.00 14.51 -18.56
CA VAL A 621 -3.70 13.81 -18.60
C VAL A 621 -2.59 14.64 -17.99
N TYR A 622 -1.76 14.00 -17.16
CA TYR A 622 -0.46 14.55 -16.78
C TYR A 622 0.62 14.04 -17.72
N TYR A 623 1.40 14.95 -18.30
CA TYR A 623 2.63 14.63 -19.04
C TYR A 623 3.82 15.19 -18.26
N VAL A 624 4.65 14.32 -17.68
CA VAL A 624 5.77 14.72 -16.83
C VAL A 624 7.06 14.75 -17.63
N TYR A 625 7.64 15.94 -17.76
CA TYR A 625 8.97 16.15 -18.31
C TYR A 625 9.83 16.91 -17.30
N ASN A 626 10.76 16.21 -16.64
CA ASN A 626 11.51 16.77 -15.51
C ASN A 626 12.70 17.67 -15.92
N ARG A 627 12.47 18.61 -16.84
CA ARG A 627 13.42 19.70 -17.19
C ARG A 627 12.64 20.95 -17.56
N VAL A 628 13.15 22.10 -17.15
CA VAL A 628 12.58 23.40 -17.55
C VAL A 628 12.96 23.74 -18.99
N ASN A 629 14.19 23.44 -19.39
CA ASN A 629 14.66 23.69 -20.75
C ASN A 629 13.96 22.74 -21.73
N GLY A 630 13.25 23.32 -22.71
CA GLY A 630 12.54 22.60 -23.77
C GLY A 630 11.16 22.06 -23.36
N ILE A 631 10.61 22.44 -22.20
CA ILE A 631 9.26 22.00 -21.80
C ILE A 631 8.17 22.57 -22.71
N ASP A 632 8.39 23.78 -23.23
CA ASP A 632 7.58 24.46 -24.23
C ASP A 632 7.61 23.74 -25.58
N GLU A 633 8.79 23.28 -26.02
CA GLU A 633 8.94 22.45 -27.23
C GLU A 633 8.20 21.12 -27.09
N VAL A 634 8.32 20.45 -25.94
CA VAL A 634 7.59 19.21 -25.65
C VAL A 634 6.08 19.46 -25.64
N ALA A 635 5.61 20.55 -25.04
CA ALA A 635 4.19 20.89 -25.05
C ALA A 635 3.65 21.14 -26.46
N ASN A 636 4.41 21.84 -27.30
CA ASN A 636 4.05 22.02 -28.71
C ASN A 636 4.05 20.70 -29.49
N THR A 637 4.98 19.78 -29.17
CA THR A 637 5.02 18.45 -29.78
C THR A 637 3.79 17.64 -29.40
N VAL A 638 3.40 17.63 -28.12
CA VAL A 638 2.19 16.96 -27.63
C VAL A 638 0.93 17.56 -28.24
N ALA A 639 0.86 18.90 -28.35
CA ALA A 639 -0.24 19.58 -29.04
C ALA A 639 -0.32 19.22 -30.54
N GLY A 640 0.82 19.03 -31.20
CA GLY A 640 0.88 18.53 -32.58
C GLY A 640 0.42 17.08 -32.73
N LEU A 641 0.68 16.23 -31.74
CA LEU A 641 0.22 14.84 -31.72
C LEU A 641 -1.30 14.72 -31.47
N VAL A 642 -1.87 15.64 -30.68
CA VAL A 642 -3.30 15.64 -30.32
C VAL A 642 -3.90 17.03 -30.52
N PRO A 643 -4.28 17.41 -31.76
CA PRO A 643 -4.78 18.74 -32.09
C PRO A 643 -6.11 19.11 -31.42
N GLU A 644 -6.85 18.10 -30.95
CA GLU A 644 -8.17 18.25 -30.34
C GLU A 644 -8.10 18.58 -28.84
N ALA A 645 -6.90 18.48 -28.23
CA ALA A 645 -6.69 18.69 -26.81
C ALA A 645 -6.18 20.10 -26.50
N SER A 646 -6.69 20.70 -25.44
CA SER A 646 -6.11 21.90 -24.82
C SER A 646 -4.85 21.54 -24.04
N VAL A 647 -3.67 21.88 -24.58
CA VAL A 647 -2.37 21.57 -23.97
C VAL A 647 -1.74 22.83 -23.36
N ALA A 648 -1.32 22.75 -22.10
CA ALA A 648 -0.56 23.80 -21.43
C ALA A 648 0.67 23.22 -20.71
N PHE A 649 1.64 24.07 -20.36
CA PHE A 649 2.82 23.65 -19.60
C PHE A 649 2.95 24.39 -18.27
N ALA A 650 3.58 23.73 -17.29
CA ALA A 650 3.80 24.27 -15.95
C ALA A 650 5.16 23.86 -15.38
N HIS A 651 6.01 24.82 -14.99
CA HIS A 651 7.32 24.56 -14.38
C HIS A 651 7.63 25.48 -13.18
N GLY A 652 8.59 25.09 -12.33
CA GLY A 652 8.74 25.65 -10.97
C GLY A 652 9.46 26.99 -10.94
N GLN A 653 10.00 27.41 -12.08
CA GLN A 653 10.63 28.71 -12.28
C GLN A 653 9.63 29.75 -12.81
N MET A 654 8.39 29.35 -13.14
CA MET A 654 7.34 30.28 -13.53
C MET A 654 7.01 31.20 -12.35
N HIS A 655 6.52 32.39 -12.67
CA HIS A 655 6.05 33.30 -11.65
C HIS A 655 4.87 32.65 -10.90
N GLU A 656 4.88 32.68 -9.56
CA GLU A 656 3.91 31.90 -8.74
C GLU A 656 2.45 32.18 -9.10
N ARG A 657 2.10 33.44 -9.45
CA ARG A 657 0.75 33.81 -9.93
C ARG A 657 0.34 33.15 -11.25
N GLU A 658 1.29 32.98 -12.16
CA GLU A 658 1.04 32.37 -13.48
C GLU A 658 0.85 30.87 -13.33
N LEU A 659 1.73 30.21 -12.58
CA LEU A 659 1.62 28.81 -12.22
C LEU A 659 0.28 28.52 -11.54
N GLU A 660 -0.09 29.32 -10.52
CA GLU A 660 -1.36 29.19 -9.81
C GLU A 660 -2.58 29.32 -10.74
N LYS A 661 -2.53 30.21 -11.74
CA LYS A 661 -3.61 30.36 -12.73
C LYS A 661 -3.73 29.12 -13.63
N ILE A 662 -2.61 28.66 -14.22
CA ILE A 662 -2.60 27.46 -15.08
C ILE A 662 -3.12 26.24 -14.31
N MET A 663 -2.74 26.11 -13.04
CA MET A 663 -3.27 25.02 -12.21
C MET A 663 -4.77 25.15 -11.95
N TYR A 664 -5.31 26.36 -11.79
CA TYR A 664 -6.74 26.59 -11.65
C TYR A 664 -7.52 26.24 -12.93
N ASP A 665 -6.99 26.67 -14.08
CA ASP A 665 -7.55 26.38 -15.40
C ASP A 665 -7.53 24.85 -15.68
N PHE A 666 -6.48 24.15 -15.22
CA PHE A 666 -6.43 22.68 -15.26
C PHE A 666 -7.43 22.04 -14.29
N ILE A 667 -7.57 22.51 -13.04
CA ILE A 667 -8.56 21.95 -12.09
C ILE A 667 -10.00 22.14 -12.59
N SER A 668 -10.29 23.25 -13.26
CA SER A 668 -11.62 23.57 -13.79
C SER A 668 -11.98 22.84 -15.09
N GLY A 669 -11.02 22.16 -15.72
CA GLY A 669 -11.22 21.41 -16.95
C GLY A 669 -11.09 22.25 -18.23
N GLU A 670 -10.52 23.45 -18.17
CA GLU A 670 -10.22 24.26 -19.36
C GLU A 670 -8.95 23.79 -20.09
N ILE A 671 -8.08 23.07 -19.38
CA ILE A 671 -6.87 22.44 -19.91
C ILE A 671 -7.02 20.92 -19.81
N ASP A 672 -6.80 20.22 -20.91
CA ASP A 672 -6.96 18.77 -21.02
C ASP A 672 -5.67 18.02 -20.66
N VAL A 673 -4.54 18.55 -21.14
CA VAL A 673 -3.21 17.96 -20.95
C VAL A 673 -2.28 18.98 -20.30
N LEU A 674 -1.76 18.64 -19.12
CA LEU A 674 -0.75 19.45 -18.44
C LEU A 674 0.64 18.84 -18.58
N VAL A 675 1.50 19.53 -19.33
CA VAL A 675 2.92 19.21 -19.46
C VAL A 675 3.70 19.87 -18.33
N SER A 676 4.11 19.10 -17.32
CA SER A 676 4.72 19.67 -16.11
C SER A 676 6.03 19.02 -15.72
N THR A 677 6.86 19.75 -14.98
CA THR A 677 7.95 19.13 -14.21
C THR A 677 7.38 18.38 -12.98
N THR A 678 8.23 17.99 -12.02
CA THR A 678 7.81 17.35 -10.77
C THR A 678 7.00 18.25 -9.82
N ILE A 679 6.46 19.38 -10.26
CA ILE A 679 5.61 20.24 -9.42
C ILE A 679 4.30 19.53 -9.05
N ILE A 680 3.78 18.70 -9.95
CA ILE A 680 2.58 17.91 -9.65
C ILE A 680 2.83 16.85 -8.56
N GLU A 681 4.10 16.57 -8.23
CA GLU A 681 4.48 15.79 -7.05
C GLU A 681 3.97 16.46 -5.77
N THR A 682 3.79 17.80 -5.75
CA THR A 682 3.16 18.50 -4.62
C THR A 682 1.66 18.65 -4.77
N GLY A 683 0.93 18.01 -3.87
CA GLY A 683 -0.28 18.63 -3.30
C GLY A 683 -1.44 18.90 -4.26
N MET A 684 -1.55 18.15 -5.36
CA MET A 684 -2.70 18.27 -6.24
C MET A 684 -3.43 16.95 -6.36
N ASP A 685 -4.66 16.95 -5.84
CA ASP A 685 -5.67 15.91 -6.03
C ASP A 685 -6.64 16.38 -7.08
N ILE A 686 -6.56 15.82 -8.29
CA ILE A 686 -7.56 16.07 -9.32
C ILE A 686 -8.17 14.73 -9.67
N SER A 687 -9.41 14.53 -9.23
CA SER A 687 -10.12 13.27 -9.40
C SER A 687 -10.39 12.90 -10.86
N ASN A 688 -10.35 13.89 -11.76
CA ASN A 688 -10.55 13.69 -13.19
C ASN A 688 -9.27 13.30 -13.97
N VAL A 689 -8.10 13.35 -13.32
CA VAL A 689 -6.83 12.95 -13.94
C VAL A 689 -6.58 11.46 -13.68
N ASN A 690 -6.71 10.65 -14.72
CA ASN A 690 -6.59 9.19 -14.60
C ASN A 690 -5.45 8.59 -15.44
N THR A 691 -4.77 9.40 -16.25
CA THR A 691 -3.61 8.96 -17.03
C THR A 691 -2.41 9.85 -16.75
N ILE A 692 -1.27 9.24 -16.47
CA ILE A 692 0.03 9.92 -16.33
C ILE A 692 1.06 9.31 -17.29
N ILE A 693 1.76 10.17 -18.00
CA ILE A 693 2.87 9.82 -18.88
C ILE A 693 4.12 10.47 -18.27
N ILE A 694 5.15 9.68 -17.99
CA ILE A 694 6.40 10.15 -17.37
C ILE A 694 7.53 9.92 -18.37
N ASP A 695 8.06 11.00 -18.91
CA ASP A 695 9.20 10.97 -19.83
C ASP A 695 10.53 10.98 -19.08
N ASP A 696 11.56 10.34 -19.65
CA ASP A 696 12.87 10.12 -19.01
C ASP A 696 12.73 9.54 -17.56
N ALA A 697 11.83 8.57 -17.36
CA ALA A 697 11.51 7.98 -16.06
C ALA A 697 12.74 7.33 -15.37
N ASP A 698 13.71 6.88 -16.15
CA ASP A 698 14.98 6.31 -15.68
C ASP A 698 15.82 7.29 -14.83
N ARG A 699 15.58 8.59 -14.97
CA ARG A 699 16.29 9.65 -14.23
C ARG A 699 15.63 10.02 -12.92
N LEU A 700 14.39 9.59 -12.68
CA LEU A 700 13.63 9.93 -11.48
C LEU A 700 13.87 8.91 -10.37
N GLY A 701 13.88 9.38 -9.11
CA GLY A 701 14.00 8.52 -7.94
C GLY A 701 12.75 7.65 -7.72
N LEU A 702 12.87 6.51 -7.03
CA LEU A 702 11.75 5.58 -6.85
C LEU A 702 10.57 6.23 -6.10
N SER A 703 10.86 6.94 -5.01
CA SER A 703 9.83 7.71 -4.27
C SER A 703 9.16 8.78 -5.12
N GLN A 704 9.89 9.44 -6.04
CA GLN A 704 9.32 10.43 -6.94
C GLN A 704 8.39 9.79 -7.96
N LEU A 705 8.83 8.69 -8.60
CA LEU A 705 8.00 7.92 -9.53
C LEU A 705 6.73 7.43 -8.85
N TYR A 706 6.84 6.94 -7.62
CA TYR A 706 5.69 6.49 -6.84
C TYR A 706 4.73 7.63 -6.48
N GLN A 707 5.25 8.78 -6.03
CA GLN A 707 4.42 9.94 -5.72
C GLN A 707 3.72 10.48 -6.96
N LEU A 708 4.41 10.57 -8.11
CA LEU A 708 3.83 10.96 -9.39
C LEU A 708 2.75 9.97 -9.84
N ARG A 709 3.03 8.66 -9.79
CA ARG A 709 2.06 7.60 -10.08
C ARG A 709 0.82 7.74 -9.20
N GLY A 710 1.01 7.97 -7.90
CA GLY A 710 -0.08 8.18 -6.95
C GLY A 710 -0.91 9.45 -7.15
N ARG A 711 -0.54 10.33 -8.11
CA ARG A 711 -1.36 11.49 -8.48
C ARG A 711 -2.56 11.12 -9.35
N VAL A 712 -2.52 9.96 -10.02
CA VAL A 712 -3.66 9.38 -10.78
C VAL A 712 -4.32 8.24 -9.99
N GLY A 713 -5.47 7.74 -10.43
CA GLY A 713 -6.13 6.61 -9.76
C GLY A 713 -6.89 6.98 -8.50
N ARG A 714 -7.61 8.11 -8.55
CA ARG A 714 -8.43 8.61 -7.43
C ARG A 714 -9.93 8.47 -7.67
N SER A 715 -10.33 8.14 -8.89
CA SER A 715 -11.71 7.81 -9.25
C SER A 715 -11.92 6.29 -9.24
N ASN A 716 -13.17 5.85 -9.38
CA ASN A 716 -13.52 4.45 -9.59
C ASN A 716 -13.20 3.95 -11.03
N ARG A 717 -12.39 4.69 -11.79
CA ARG A 717 -12.00 4.37 -13.16
C ARG A 717 -10.60 3.78 -13.17
N THR A 718 -10.36 2.86 -14.10
CA THR A 718 -9.02 2.33 -14.36
C THR A 718 -8.09 3.48 -14.76
N SER A 719 -6.95 3.55 -14.09
CA SER A 719 -5.95 4.58 -14.30
C SER A 719 -4.66 3.99 -14.84
N TYR A 720 -3.97 4.76 -15.65
CA TYR A 720 -2.80 4.30 -16.41
C TYR A 720 -1.59 5.16 -16.08
N ALA A 721 -0.44 4.51 -15.91
CA ALA A 721 0.85 5.15 -15.74
C ALA A 721 1.84 4.61 -16.77
N PHE A 722 2.29 5.46 -17.69
CA PHE A 722 3.29 5.13 -18.71
C PHE A 722 4.64 5.72 -18.31
N LEU A 723 5.58 4.87 -17.90
CA LEU A 723 6.95 5.25 -17.59
C LEU A 723 7.81 5.03 -18.83
N MET A 724 8.20 6.12 -19.48
CA MET A 724 8.94 6.10 -20.73
C MET A 724 10.43 6.39 -20.52
N TYR A 725 11.29 5.72 -21.27
CA TYR A 725 12.73 6.01 -21.35
C TYR A 725 13.17 6.13 -22.81
N LYS A 726 14.31 6.79 -23.05
CA LYS A 726 14.79 7.04 -24.43
C LYS A 726 15.03 5.76 -25.22
N ARG A 727 14.64 5.77 -26.51
CA ARG A 727 14.97 4.72 -27.48
C ARG A 727 16.47 4.47 -27.55
N ASP A 728 16.85 3.20 -27.71
CA ASP A 728 18.23 2.73 -27.89
C ASP A 728 19.19 3.03 -26.71
N LYS A 729 18.66 3.40 -25.55
CA LYS A 729 19.47 3.69 -24.37
C LYS A 729 19.59 2.46 -23.48
N MET A 730 20.81 1.93 -23.36
CA MET A 730 21.12 0.93 -22.33
C MET A 730 20.89 1.52 -20.93
N LEU A 731 19.92 0.98 -20.20
CA LEU A 731 19.63 1.37 -18.83
C LEU A 731 20.77 0.90 -17.91
N LYS A 732 21.08 1.72 -16.91
CA LYS A 732 21.96 1.26 -15.81
C LYS A 732 21.18 0.26 -14.97
N GLU A 733 21.84 -0.77 -14.45
CA GLU A 733 21.24 -1.81 -13.60
C GLU A 733 20.38 -1.24 -12.44
N ILE A 734 20.79 -0.11 -11.84
CA ILE A 734 20.03 0.57 -10.78
C ILE A 734 18.72 1.17 -11.30
N ALA A 735 18.74 1.77 -12.50
CA ALA A 735 17.56 2.37 -13.10
C ALA A 735 16.57 1.28 -13.53
N GLU A 736 17.08 0.15 -14.03
CA GLU A 736 16.28 -1.03 -14.36
C GLU A 736 15.64 -1.63 -13.10
N LYS A 737 16.41 -1.90 -12.05
CA LYS A 737 15.87 -2.38 -10.75
C LYS A 737 14.82 -1.43 -10.18
N ARG A 738 14.98 -0.11 -10.36
CA ARG A 738 14.01 0.90 -9.92
C ARG A 738 12.70 0.84 -10.74
N LEU A 739 12.82 0.78 -12.07
CA LEU A 739 11.66 0.69 -12.97
C LEU A 739 10.95 -0.67 -12.84
N HIS A 740 11.68 -1.74 -12.53
CA HIS A 740 11.11 -3.04 -12.21
C HIS A 740 10.36 -3.00 -10.88
N ALA A 741 10.96 -2.43 -9.83
CA ALA A 741 10.31 -2.32 -8.53
C ALA A 741 8.99 -1.53 -8.60
N ILE A 742 8.94 -0.41 -9.34
CA ILE A 742 7.68 0.35 -9.48
C ILE A 742 6.60 -0.41 -10.28
N LYS A 743 7.00 -1.34 -11.15
CA LYS A 743 6.11 -2.24 -11.89
C LYS A 743 5.63 -3.42 -11.03
N GLU A 744 6.46 -3.96 -10.14
CA GLU A 744 6.07 -5.02 -9.20
C GLU A 744 5.14 -4.52 -8.10
N PHE A 745 5.42 -3.33 -7.55
CA PHE A 745 4.59 -2.72 -6.51
C PHE A 745 3.41 -1.95 -7.11
N THR A 746 2.61 -2.60 -7.96
CA THR A 746 1.36 -2.05 -8.53
C THR A 746 0.21 -2.01 -7.54
N GLU A 747 0.30 -2.77 -6.45
CA GLU A 747 -0.71 -2.79 -5.39
C GLU A 747 -0.70 -1.49 -4.58
N LEU A 748 -1.91 -1.00 -4.32
CA LEU A 748 -2.16 0.13 -3.43
C LEU A 748 -1.76 -0.29 -2.00
N GLY A 749 -1.02 0.56 -1.27
CA GLY A 749 -0.54 0.27 0.09
C GLY A 749 0.95 -0.06 0.13
N SER A 750 1.60 -0.01 -1.03
CA SER A 750 3.03 -0.25 -1.16
C SER A 750 3.89 0.96 -0.77
N GLY A 751 3.31 2.10 -0.37
CA GLY A 751 4.06 3.34 -0.10
C GLY A 751 5.12 3.19 0.98
N PHE A 752 4.82 2.42 2.03
CA PHE A 752 5.79 2.03 3.06
C PHE A 752 6.90 1.14 2.50
N LYS A 753 6.52 0.07 1.78
CA LYS A 753 7.45 -0.88 1.13
C LYS A 753 8.40 -0.17 0.16
N ILE A 754 7.89 0.81 -0.57
CA ILE A 754 8.63 1.59 -1.54
C ILE A 754 9.55 2.61 -0.88
N ALA A 755 9.12 3.26 0.21
CA ALA A 755 10.00 4.13 0.97
C ALA A 755 11.20 3.38 1.56
N MET A 756 10.98 2.16 2.06
CA MET A 756 12.03 1.27 2.53
C MET A 756 12.97 0.86 1.39
N ARG A 757 12.42 0.43 0.25
CA ARG A 757 13.21 0.04 -0.92
C ARG A 757 13.98 1.23 -1.53
N ASP A 758 13.40 2.43 -1.54
CA ASP A 758 14.08 3.66 -1.98
C ASP A 758 15.22 4.04 -1.04
N LEU A 759 15.07 3.81 0.28
CA LEU A 759 16.15 3.99 1.25
C LEU A 759 17.28 2.98 1.06
N GLU A 760 16.97 1.72 0.80
CA GLU A 760 17.96 0.69 0.47
C GLU A 760 18.69 1.02 -0.84
N ILE A 761 17.95 1.38 -1.90
CA ILE A 761 18.49 1.67 -3.23
C ILE A 761 19.34 2.94 -3.23
N ARG A 762 18.98 3.98 -2.45
CA ARG A 762 19.75 5.23 -2.38
C ARG A 762 20.90 5.17 -1.37
N GLY A 763 20.86 4.24 -0.42
CA GLY A 763 21.67 4.29 0.79
C GLY A 763 21.19 5.40 1.74
N ALA A 764 21.33 5.20 3.05
CA ALA A 764 20.87 6.13 4.09
C ALA A 764 21.60 7.50 4.09
N GLY A 765 22.59 7.68 3.23
CA GLY A 765 23.60 8.73 3.36
C GLY A 765 23.18 10.17 3.05
N ASN A 766 22.07 10.40 2.34
CA ASN A 766 21.61 11.76 2.00
C ASN A 766 20.51 12.32 2.91
N LEU A 767 19.94 11.52 3.82
CA LEU A 767 18.71 11.86 4.55
C LEU A 767 18.93 12.28 6.00
N LEU A 768 20.09 11.94 6.55
CA LEU A 768 20.52 12.20 7.91
C LEU A 768 21.85 12.93 7.76
N GLY A 769 21.89 14.23 8.12
CA GLY A 769 22.92 15.19 7.71
C GLY A 769 24.35 14.64 7.72
N ALA A 770 25.22 15.19 6.87
CA ALA A 770 26.51 14.61 6.42
C ALA A 770 27.34 13.83 7.47
N GLN A 771 27.32 14.17 8.76
CA GLN A 771 28.00 13.41 9.82
C GLN A 771 27.36 12.05 10.16
N GLN A 772 26.03 11.92 10.09
CA GLN A 772 25.30 10.69 10.47
C GLN A 772 25.40 9.61 9.37
N SER A 773 25.41 10.03 8.11
CA SER A 773 25.57 9.17 6.93
C SER A 773 26.78 8.23 7.01
N GLY A 774 27.94 8.75 7.43
CA GLY A 774 29.18 7.98 7.51
C GLY A 774 29.19 6.95 8.65
N HIS A 775 28.36 7.12 9.68
CA HIS A 775 28.23 6.14 10.75
C HIS A 775 27.43 4.92 10.31
N MET A 776 26.36 5.13 9.55
CA MET A 776 25.51 4.05 9.04
C MET A 776 26.23 3.23 7.97
N GLU A 777 26.97 3.88 7.07
CA GLU A 777 27.81 3.19 6.08
C GLU A 777 28.86 2.31 6.76
N ALA A 778 29.37 2.70 7.93
CA ALA A 778 30.42 1.98 8.64
C ALA A 778 29.94 0.72 9.36
N VAL A 779 28.70 0.67 9.86
CA VAL A 779 28.19 -0.47 10.65
C VAL A 779 26.99 -1.20 10.03
N GLY A 780 26.35 -0.64 9.00
CA GLY A 780 25.09 -1.14 8.46
C GLY A 780 23.87 -0.47 9.11
N TYR A 781 22.76 -0.41 8.36
CA TYR A 781 21.54 0.28 8.76
C TYR A 781 20.88 -0.37 9.99
N ASP A 782 20.64 -1.68 9.96
CA ASP A 782 19.93 -2.39 11.02
C ASP A 782 20.67 -2.35 12.36
N LEU A 783 21.98 -2.63 12.34
CA LEU A 783 22.82 -2.58 13.54
C LEU A 783 22.90 -1.16 14.13
N TYR A 784 22.90 -0.12 13.28
CA TYR A 784 22.81 1.26 13.73
C TYR A 784 21.48 1.55 14.45
N CYS A 785 20.36 1.08 13.90
CA CYS A 785 19.03 1.21 14.52
C CYS A 785 18.97 0.51 15.88
N LYS A 786 19.50 -0.71 15.98
CA LYS A 786 19.59 -1.47 17.25
C LYS A 786 20.34 -0.70 18.32
N MET A 787 21.50 -0.12 17.99
CA MET A 787 22.29 0.70 18.93
C MET A 787 21.56 1.98 19.37
N LEU A 788 20.78 2.60 18.49
CA LEU A 788 20.03 3.81 18.81
C LEU A 788 18.84 3.49 19.72
N ASN A 789 18.14 2.39 19.48
CA ASN A 789 17.11 1.88 20.39
C ASN A 789 17.67 1.62 21.80
N GLU A 790 18.80 0.90 21.90
CA GLU A 790 19.48 0.64 23.18
C GLU A 790 19.87 1.94 23.90
N ALA A 791 20.44 2.91 23.18
CA ALA A 791 20.84 4.19 23.74
C ALA A 791 19.64 5.01 24.26
N VAL A 792 18.50 4.96 23.59
CA VAL A 792 17.27 5.67 24.01
C VAL A 792 16.67 5.02 25.25
N LYS A 793 16.56 3.68 25.30
CA LYS A 793 16.07 2.94 26.48
C LYS A 793 16.92 3.22 27.72
N SER A 794 18.25 3.18 27.55
CA SER A 794 19.22 3.53 28.59
C SER A 794 18.96 4.91 29.20
N MET A 795 18.64 5.89 28.35
CA MET A 795 18.46 7.28 28.76
C MET A 795 17.07 7.53 29.36
N LYS A 796 16.06 6.70 29.03
CA LYS A 796 14.73 6.72 29.66
C LYS A 796 14.73 6.11 31.08
N GLY A 797 15.84 5.54 31.53
CA GLY A 797 15.95 4.89 32.84
C GLY A 797 15.35 3.48 32.89
N GLU A 798 15.04 2.89 31.74
CA GLU A 798 14.71 1.47 31.64
C GLU A 798 15.99 0.66 31.88
N GLU A 799 15.95 -0.33 32.79
CA GLU A 799 17.09 -1.24 32.99
C GLU A 799 17.41 -1.94 31.68
N ILE A 800 18.56 -1.62 31.10
CA ILE A 800 19.16 -2.46 30.06
C ILE A 800 19.57 -3.73 30.79
N GLU A 801 18.96 -4.88 30.46
CA GLU A 801 19.50 -6.16 30.89
C GLU A 801 20.98 -6.22 30.45
N GLU A 802 21.89 -6.29 31.42
CA GLU A 802 23.33 -6.19 31.20
C GLU A 802 23.81 -7.29 30.23
N GLU A 803 24.57 -6.88 29.20
CA GLU A 803 25.30 -7.71 28.23
C GLU A 803 24.60 -9.02 27.82
N VAL A 804 23.82 -8.96 26.73
CA VAL A 804 23.35 -10.14 25.98
C VAL A 804 24.56 -11.06 25.74
N PHE A 805 24.64 -12.15 26.50
CA PHE A 805 25.64 -13.18 26.27
C PHE A 805 25.14 -14.10 25.16
N GLU A 806 26.05 -14.58 24.34
CA GLU A 806 25.68 -15.48 23.24
C GLU A 806 25.49 -16.90 23.79
N THR A 807 24.38 -17.53 23.44
CA THR A 807 24.08 -18.92 23.79
C THR A 807 24.29 -19.80 22.56
N THR A 808 25.19 -20.76 22.69
CA THR A 808 25.49 -21.76 21.64
C THR A 808 24.98 -23.13 22.07
N VAL A 809 24.25 -23.81 21.19
CA VAL A 809 23.75 -25.17 21.42
C VAL A 809 24.33 -26.07 20.35
N ASP A 810 25.15 -27.03 20.76
CA ASP A 810 25.75 -28.05 19.91
C ASP A 810 25.29 -29.43 20.36
N MET A 811 24.47 -30.08 19.53
CA MET A 811 23.94 -31.42 19.79
C MET A 811 24.37 -32.39 18.68
N ASP A 812 24.54 -33.64 19.07
CA ASP A 812 25.00 -34.77 18.24
C ASP A 812 23.83 -35.38 17.45
N MET A 813 23.21 -34.55 16.60
CA MET A 813 22.05 -34.92 15.78
C MET A 813 21.96 -34.08 14.51
N ASP A 814 21.41 -34.68 13.45
CA ASP A 814 21.19 -34.01 12.18
C ASP A 814 20.18 -32.88 12.32
N ALA A 815 20.60 -31.65 12.04
CA ALA A 815 19.79 -30.44 12.18
C ALA A 815 19.95 -29.55 10.95
N PHE A 816 19.12 -29.82 9.94
CA PHE A 816 19.12 -29.07 8.68
C PHE A 816 17.77 -29.21 7.96
N ILE A 817 17.51 -28.30 7.01
CA ILE A 817 16.36 -28.37 6.12
C ILE A 817 16.78 -29.12 4.84
N PRO A 818 16.21 -30.30 4.55
CA PRO A 818 16.54 -31.03 3.33
C PRO A 818 16.08 -30.28 2.08
N ALA A 819 16.88 -30.34 1.01
CA ALA A 819 16.50 -29.78 -0.31
C ALA A 819 15.28 -30.47 -0.92
N THR A 820 14.97 -31.69 -0.47
CA THR A 820 13.75 -32.43 -0.83
C THR A 820 12.50 -31.85 -0.16
N TYR A 821 12.64 -31.15 0.97
CA TYR A 821 11.54 -30.51 1.69
C TYR A 821 11.34 -29.07 1.21
N ILE A 822 12.39 -28.25 1.24
CA ILE A 822 12.39 -26.88 0.70
C ILE A 822 13.46 -26.77 -0.39
N LYS A 823 13.02 -26.67 -1.65
CA LYS A 823 13.92 -26.56 -2.82
C LYS A 823 14.50 -25.16 -3.01
N ASN A 824 13.70 -24.13 -2.73
CA ASN A 824 14.10 -22.74 -2.94
C ASN A 824 15.01 -22.28 -1.80
N GLU A 825 16.26 -21.92 -2.12
CA GLU A 825 17.26 -21.50 -1.13
C GLU A 825 16.88 -20.22 -0.37
N VAL A 826 16.18 -19.28 -1.02
CA VAL A 826 15.71 -18.04 -0.40
C VAL A 826 14.63 -18.32 0.64
N GLN A 827 13.65 -19.16 0.29
CA GLN A 827 12.63 -19.62 1.26
C GLN A 827 13.28 -20.40 2.40
N LYS A 828 14.28 -21.23 2.09
CA LYS A 828 15.02 -21.99 3.10
C LYS A 828 15.72 -21.07 4.11
N LEU A 829 16.39 -20.01 3.65
CA LEU A 829 17.00 -18.98 4.49
C LEU A 829 15.98 -18.27 5.40
N ASP A 830 14.83 -17.89 4.83
CA ASP A 830 13.75 -17.24 5.58
C ASP A 830 13.25 -18.13 6.72
N ILE A 831 12.98 -19.41 6.42
CA ILE A 831 12.59 -20.38 7.44
C ILE A 831 13.69 -20.54 8.49
N TYR A 832 14.97 -20.65 8.13
CA TYR A 832 16.03 -20.72 9.13
C TYR A 832 16.08 -19.51 10.05
N LYS A 833 15.90 -18.30 9.51
CA LYS A 833 15.91 -17.07 10.29
C LYS A 833 14.74 -17.05 11.28
N ARG A 834 13.55 -17.42 10.82
CA ARG A 834 12.36 -17.52 11.68
C ARG A 834 12.50 -18.58 12.76
N ILE A 835 13.13 -19.72 12.44
CA ILE A 835 13.43 -20.76 13.45
C ILE A 835 14.42 -20.23 14.49
N ALA A 836 15.41 -19.42 14.09
CA ALA A 836 16.36 -18.82 15.04
C ALA A 836 15.73 -17.77 15.98
N GLU A 837 14.55 -17.25 15.63
CA GLU A 837 13.77 -16.27 16.41
C GLU A 837 12.75 -16.91 17.36
N ILE A 838 12.63 -18.25 17.41
CA ILE A 838 11.70 -18.95 18.32
C ILE A 838 12.13 -18.73 19.78
N GLU A 839 11.25 -18.13 20.57
CA GLU A 839 11.50 -17.86 21.99
C GLU A 839 10.74 -18.83 22.92
N ASN A 840 9.59 -19.35 22.48
CA ASN A 840 8.70 -20.15 23.33
C ASN A 840 8.07 -21.36 22.60
N GLU A 841 7.40 -22.22 23.36
CA GLU A 841 6.79 -23.46 22.85
C GLU A 841 5.58 -23.19 21.94
N GLU A 842 4.80 -22.14 22.19
CA GLU A 842 3.68 -21.73 21.32
C GLU A 842 4.18 -21.35 19.92
N GLU A 843 5.23 -20.54 19.83
CA GLU A 843 5.87 -20.18 18.56
C GLU A 843 6.46 -21.39 17.83
N LEU A 844 6.98 -22.38 18.56
CA LEU A 844 7.44 -23.63 17.96
C LEU A 844 6.26 -24.40 17.35
N MET A 845 5.12 -24.50 18.05
CA MET A 845 3.92 -25.17 17.55
C MET A 845 3.36 -24.45 16.31
N ASP A 846 3.24 -23.12 16.36
CA ASP A 846 2.81 -22.30 15.23
C ASP A 846 3.72 -22.53 13.99
N MET A 847 5.04 -22.57 14.21
CA MET A 847 6.00 -22.85 13.14
C MET A 847 5.88 -24.28 12.60
N GLN A 848 5.60 -25.27 13.45
CA GLN A 848 5.36 -26.65 13.01
C GLN A 848 4.09 -26.74 12.16
N GLU A 849 2.99 -26.13 12.59
CA GLU A 849 1.74 -26.10 11.85
C GLU A 849 1.91 -25.42 10.49
N GLU A 850 2.59 -24.27 10.44
CA GLU A 850 2.84 -23.57 9.18
C GLU A 850 3.72 -24.40 8.23
N LEU A 851 4.79 -25.01 8.73
CA LEU A 851 5.67 -25.84 7.90
C LEU A 851 4.92 -27.07 7.37
N ALA A 852 4.07 -27.68 8.18
CA ALA A 852 3.20 -28.79 7.78
C ALA A 852 2.19 -28.38 6.70
N ASP A 853 1.53 -27.23 6.85
CA ASP A 853 0.55 -26.71 5.89
C ASP A 853 1.21 -26.34 4.55
N ARG A 854 2.38 -25.69 4.59
CA ARG A 854 3.06 -25.18 3.38
C ARG A 854 3.85 -26.24 2.62
N PHE A 855 4.52 -27.16 3.33
CA PHE A 855 5.50 -28.07 2.75
C PHE A 855 5.21 -29.56 3.02
N GLY A 856 4.17 -29.87 3.81
CA GLY A 856 3.82 -31.23 4.21
C GLY A 856 4.62 -31.72 5.42
N ASP A 857 4.62 -33.04 5.64
CA ASP A 857 5.18 -33.68 6.84
C ASP A 857 6.64 -33.27 7.11
N LEU A 858 6.92 -32.86 8.35
CA LEU A 858 8.25 -32.40 8.77
C LEU A 858 9.25 -33.57 8.79
N PRO A 859 10.39 -33.47 8.07
CA PRO A 859 11.49 -34.42 8.22
C PRO A 859 12.09 -34.36 9.63
N ASN A 860 12.61 -35.50 10.13
CA ASN A 860 13.26 -35.57 11.45
C ASN A 860 14.36 -34.51 11.65
N ALA A 861 15.14 -34.21 10.61
CA ALA A 861 16.19 -33.19 10.67
C ALA A 861 15.64 -31.75 10.85
N VAL A 862 14.44 -31.46 10.35
CA VAL A 862 13.75 -30.16 10.55
C VAL A 862 13.16 -30.11 11.95
N ASN A 863 12.58 -31.21 12.44
CA ASN A 863 12.07 -31.28 13.81
C ASN A 863 13.21 -31.11 14.83
N ASN A 864 14.36 -31.76 14.63
CA ASN A 864 15.54 -31.56 15.47
C ASN A 864 15.98 -30.09 15.49
N LEU A 865 15.98 -29.41 14.33
CA LEU A 865 16.34 -28.01 14.21
C LEU A 865 15.43 -27.07 15.02
N LEU A 866 14.11 -27.30 14.98
CA LEU A 866 13.12 -26.54 15.76
C LEU A 866 13.35 -26.73 17.27
N ASN A 867 13.51 -27.97 17.71
CA ASN A 867 13.73 -28.26 19.13
C ASN A 867 15.09 -27.73 19.63
N ILE A 868 16.13 -27.72 18.79
CA ILE A 868 17.42 -27.08 19.13
C ILE A 868 17.25 -25.56 19.32
N ALA A 869 16.43 -24.91 18.50
CA ALA A 869 16.13 -23.49 18.66
C ALA A 869 15.38 -23.21 19.97
N LEU A 870 14.37 -24.03 20.32
CA LEU A 870 13.69 -23.93 21.61
C LEU A 870 14.65 -24.12 22.78
N ILE A 871 15.50 -25.15 22.74
CA ILE A 871 16.53 -25.37 23.78
C ILE A 871 17.48 -24.18 23.87
N LYS A 872 17.90 -23.58 22.74
CA LYS A 872 18.74 -22.37 22.72
C LYS A 872 18.06 -21.22 23.47
N SER A 873 16.77 -20.98 23.23
CA SER A 873 15.99 -19.96 23.96
C SER A 873 15.91 -20.27 25.45
N ILE A 874 15.59 -21.51 25.82
CA ILE A 874 15.50 -21.89 27.24
C ILE A 874 16.87 -21.75 27.92
N CYS A 875 17.96 -22.21 27.31
CA CYS A 875 19.33 -22.02 27.79
C CYS A 875 19.67 -20.55 28.01
N HIS A 876 19.28 -19.68 27.07
CA HIS A 876 19.45 -18.24 27.21
C HIS A 876 18.70 -17.69 28.43
N SER A 877 17.46 -18.12 28.66
CA SER A 877 16.65 -17.69 29.82
C SER A 877 17.24 -18.08 31.19
N VAL A 878 18.09 -19.13 31.24
CA VAL A 878 18.72 -19.62 32.48
C VAL A 878 20.21 -19.29 32.59
N TYR A 879 20.71 -18.30 31.84
CA TYR A 879 22.12 -17.88 31.85
C TYR A 879 23.13 -18.95 31.39
N VAL A 880 22.74 -19.87 30.49
CA VAL A 880 23.66 -20.84 29.86
C VAL A 880 24.25 -20.24 28.59
N THR A 881 25.58 -20.16 28.52
CA THR A 881 26.36 -19.65 27.36
C THR A 881 26.66 -20.72 26.31
N SER A 882 26.81 -21.97 26.74
CA SER A 882 27.11 -23.07 25.83
C SER A 882 26.53 -24.38 26.35
N LEU A 883 25.80 -25.11 25.50
CA LEU A 883 25.34 -26.47 25.74
C LEU A 883 25.99 -27.36 24.69
N VAL A 884 26.77 -28.34 25.11
CA VAL A 884 27.39 -29.33 24.22
C VAL A 884 26.94 -30.72 24.63
N GLN A 885 26.25 -31.42 23.74
CA GLN A 885 25.83 -32.80 23.94
C GLN A 885 26.68 -33.74 23.07
N LYS A 886 27.33 -34.72 23.70
CA LYS A 886 28.08 -35.79 23.05
C LYS A 886 27.65 -37.14 23.62
N GLY A 887 27.02 -37.99 22.81
CA GLY A 887 26.47 -39.26 23.29
C GLY A 887 25.48 -39.05 24.45
N ASN A 888 25.75 -39.65 25.62
CA ASN A 888 24.88 -39.52 26.80
C ASN A 888 25.30 -38.41 27.78
N GLU A 889 26.30 -37.60 27.44
CA GLU A 889 26.79 -36.52 28.31
C GLU A 889 26.48 -35.15 27.71
N VAL A 890 26.01 -34.24 28.55
CA VAL A 890 25.70 -32.84 28.22
C VAL A 890 26.54 -31.95 29.12
N THR A 891 27.27 -31.02 28.52
CA THR A 891 28.04 -30.01 29.24
C THR A 891 27.33 -28.67 29.09
N LEU A 892 26.88 -28.07 30.20
CA LEU A 892 26.28 -26.74 30.23
C LEU A 892 27.24 -25.74 30.88
N THR A 893 27.67 -24.72 30.14
CA THR A 893 28.57 -23.67 30.65
C THR A 893 27.75 -22.43 31.02
N MET A 894 27.83 -22.01 32.28
CA MET A 894 27.05 -20.88 32.78
C MET A 894 27.77 -19.54 32.56
N TYR A 895 26.99 -18.47 32.44
CA TYR A 895 27.49 -17.11 32.39
C TYR A 895 28.11 -16.72 33.76
N PRO A 896 29.35 -16.20 33.81
CA PRO A 896 30.03 -15.89 35.08
C PRO A 896 29.32 -14.86 35.98
N LYS A 897 28.49 -13.99 35.40
CA LYS A 897 27.69 -12.98 36.14
C LYS A 897 26.22 -13.39 36.33
N ALA A 898 25.88 -14.66 36.16
CA ALA A 898 24.51 -15.15 36.31
C ALA A 898 23.99 -14.88 37.73
N LYS A 899 22.79 -14.27 37.84
CA LYS A 899 22.09 -14.03 39.12
C LYS A 899 21.34 -15.30 39.54
N LEU A 900 22.05 -16.23 40.17
CA LEU A 900 21.51 -17.54 40.57
C LEU A 900 21.47 -17.67 42.09
N ALA A 901 20.37 -18.19 42.61
CA ALA A 901 20.20 -18.53 44.01
C ALA A 901 21.07 -19.74 44.39
N VAL A 902 22.33 -19.47 44.77
CA VAL A 902 23.34 -20.49 45.09
C VAL A 902 22.87 -21.49 46.17
N GLU A 903 21.96 -21.06 47.05
CA GLU A 903 21.37 -21.87 48.13
C GLU A 903 20.53 -23.06 47.62
N LYS A 904 19.97 -22.98 46.40
CA LYS A 904 19.12 -24.03 45.81
C LYS A 904 19.89 -25.09 45.01
N PHE A 905 21.20 -24.88 44.80
CA PHE A 905 22.05 -25.83 44.05
C PHE A 905 22.14 -27.22 44.69
N PRO A 906 22.27 -27.36 46.03
CA PRO A 906 22.28 -28.68 46.68
C PRO A 906 20.98 -29.47 46.46
N GLU A 907 19.83 -28.81 46.46
CA GLU A 907 18.53 -29.46 46.23
C GLU A 907 18.42 -30.00 44.80
N LEU A 908 18.91 -29.23 43.82
CA LEU A 908 18.97 -29.67 42.43
C LEU A 908 19.94 -30.85 42.24
N LEU A 909 21.12 -30.80 42.85
CA LEU A 909 22.10 -31.91 42.80
C LEU A 909 21.57 -33.18 43.49
N VAL A 910 20.77 -33.04 44.55
CA VAL A 910 20.09 -34.14 45.24
C VAL A 910 18.90 -34.66 44.42
N LYS A 911 18.23 -33.84 43.60
CA LYS A 911 17.18 -34.31 42.69
C LYS A 911 17.75 -35.23 41.59
N TYR A 912 18.98 -34.96 41.14
CA TYR A 912 19.67 -35.69 40.07
C TYR A 912 20.81 -36.59 40.59
N GLN A 913 20.61 -37.27 41.73
CA GLN A 913 21.58 -38.11 42.48
C GLN A 913 22.54 -38.96 41.60
N ASN A 914 23.68 -38.38 41.21
CA ASN A 914 24.78 -38.93 40.37
C ASN A 914 24.72 -38.68 38.85
N SER A 915 23.65 -38.10 38.31
CA SER A 915 23.55 -37.72 36.89
C SER A 915 23.99 -36.28 36.63
N LEU A 916 23.91 -35.36 37.59
CA LEU A 916 24.37 -33.97 37.43
C LEU A 916 25.60 -33.69 38.32
N LYS A 917 26.68 -33.16 37.73
CA LYS A 917 27.91 -32.75 38.44
C LYS A 917 28.26 -31.30 38.12
N LEU A 918 28.55 -30.51 39.15
CA LEU A 918 29.06 -29.14 39.00
C LEU A 918 30.59 -29.14 39.07
N ILE A 919 31.25 -28.45 38.13
CA ILE A 919 32.70 -28.23 38.16
C ILE A 919 32.99 -26.73 38.31
N PRO A 920 33.48 -26.28 39.47
CA PRO A 920 33.78 -24.87 39.71
C PRO A 920 35.12 -24.49 39.04
N GLN A 921 35.04 -23.79 37.91
CA GLN A 921 36.15 -23.13 37.23
C GLN A 921 35.82 -21.65 36.98
N ALA A 922 36.73 -20.89 36.34
CA ALA A 922 36.50 -19.48 36.00
C ALA A 922 35.19 -19.26 35.22
N ASN A 923 34.80 -20.23 34.38
CA ASN A 923 33.45 -20.37 33.86
C ASN A 923 32.86 -21.66 34.44
N PRO A 924 31.90 -21.60 35.38
CA PRO A 924 31.33 -22.80 35.98
C PRO A 924 30.52 -23.58 34.94
N TYR A 925 30.70 -24.91 34.92
CA TYR A 925 29.93 -25.77 34.03
C TYR A 925 29.38 -27.00 34.74
N PHE A 926 28.25 -27.48 34.24
CA PHE A 926 27.57 -28.68 34.69
C PHE A 926 27.76 -29.80 33.68
N ILE A 927 28.04 -31.00 34.16
CA ILE A 927 28.00 -32.23 33.36
C ILE A 927 26.74 -32.99 33.77
N TYR A 928 25.81 -33.13 32.84
CA TYR A 928 24.61 -33.95 32.98
C TYR A 928 24.77 -35.24 32.17
N ARG A 929 24.65 -36.38 32.83
CA ARG A 929 24.66 -37.71 32.21
C ARG A 929 23.23 -38.22 32.13
N MET A 930 22.70 -38.31 30.91
CA MET A 930 21.32 -38.74 30.67
C MET A 930 21.11 -40.21 31.07
N PRO A 931 19.95 -40.56 31.65
CA PRO A 931 19.61 -41.95 31.94
C PRO A 931 19.54 -42.76 30.63
N GLY A 932 20.29 -43.86 30.55
CA GLY A 932 20.37 -44.68 29.35
C GLY A 932 19.06 -45.41 29.02
N ASN A 933 18.69 -45.42 27.74
CA ASN A 933 17.50 -46.14 27.26
C ASN A 933 17.78 -47.66 27.17
N PRO A 934 16.91 -48.57 27.68
CA PRO A 934 17.15 -50.01 27.65
C PRO A 934 17.14 -50.68 26.27
N LYS A 935 16.96 -49.94 25.17
CA LYS A 935 16.81 -50.48 23.82
C LYS A 935 17.52 -49.63 22.75
N GLY A 936 18.87 -49.59 22.78
CA GLY A 936 19.76 -49.49 21.60
C GLY A 936 19.61 -48.37 20.54
N LYS A 937 18.61 -47.48 20.62
CA LYS A 937 18.49 -46.25 19.83
C LYS A 937 18.06 -45.15 20.79
N SER A 938 18.88 -44.13 20.95
CA SER A 938 18.47 -42.88 21.59
C SER A 938 17.39 -42.27 20.70
N ASP A 939 16.16 -42.23 21.19
CA ASP A 939 15.09 -41.47 20.54
C ASP A 939 15.41 -39.99 20.75
N ASN A 940 15.63 -39.20 19.69
CA ASN A 940 16.00 -37.79 19.81
C ASN A 940 14.98 -37.03 20.68
N MET A 941 13.71 -37.42 20.62
CA MET A 941 12.63 -36.85 21.42
C MET A 941 12.88 -37.01 22.93
N ASN A 942 13.40 -38.17 23.37
CA ASN A 942 13.75 -38.38 24.78
C ASN A 942 14.92 -37.49 25.21
N ILE A 943 15.84 -37.15 24.31
CA ILE A 943 16.95 -36.23 24.61
C ILE A 943 16.38 -34.83 24.87
N PHE A 944 15.48 -34.35 23.99
CA PHE A 944 14.83 -33.04 24.14
C PHE A 944 14.02 -32.95 25.45
N THR A 945 13.14 -33.92 25.73
CA THR A 945 12.32 -33.91 26.95
C THR A 945 13.15 -33.93 28.23
N ASN A 946 14.27 -34.67 28.26
CA ASN A 946 15.16 -34.69 29.42
C ASN A 946 15.90 -33.35 29.60
N LEU A 947 16.29 -32.70 28.50
CA LEU A 947 16.94 -31.38 28.53
C LEU A 947 15.99 -30.27 28.93
N GLU A 948 14.75 -30.27 28.41
CA GLU A 948 13.70 -29.33 28.80
C GLU A 948 13.44 -29.41 30.30
N LYS A 949 13.21 -30.61 30.82
CA LYS A 949 12.99 -30.83 32.25
C LYS A 949 14.18 -30.36 33.12
N LEU A 950 15.41 -30.62 32.66
CA LEU A 950 16.60 -30.15 33.35
C LEU A 950 16.68 -28.61 33.33
N LEU A 951 16.42 -27.98 32.19
CA LEU A 951 16.49 -26.54 32.04
C LEU A 951 15.34 -25.81 32.75
N GLU A 952 14.14 -26.40 32.83
CA GLU A 952 13.05 -25.93 33.68
C GLU A 952 13.42 -25.97 35.15
N ASP A 953 14.07 -27.05 35.59
CA ASP A 953 14.58 -27.12 36.95
C ASP A 953 15.69 -26.08 37.21
N PHE A 954 16.46 -25.67 36.19
CA PHE A 954 17.39 -24.56 36.28
C PHE A 954 16.67 -23.20 36.39
N LYS A 955 15.46 -23.02 35.83
CA LYS A 955 14.68 -21.80 36.05
C LYS A 955 14.34 -21.59 37.52
N LEU A 956 14.17 -22.67 38.30
CA LEU A 956 13.94 -22.60 39.76
C LEU A 956 15.15 -22.05 40.54
N LEU A 957 16.35 -22.06 39.93
CA LEU A 957 17.57 -21.49 40.48
C LEU A 957 17.70 -19.98 40.24
N LEU A 958 16.83 -19.38 39.43
CA LEU A 958 16.82 -17.93 39.26
C LEU A 958 16.37 -17.26 40.56
N GLU A 959 17.03 -16.17 40.95
CA GLU A 959 16.54 -15.34 42.06
C GLU A 959 15.16 -14.79 41.71
N GLU A 960 14.18 -14.88 42.63
CA GLU A 960 12.90 -14.19 42.45
C GLU A 960 13.20 -12.71 42.24
N LYS A 961 12.79 -12.15 41.09
CA LYS A 961 12.78 -10.70 40.89
C LYS A 961 11.93 -10.14 42.02
N GLY A 962 12.57 -9.59 43.05
CA GLY A 962 11.86 -8.98 44.16
C GLY A 962 10.88 -7.96 43.59
N GLU A 963 9.59 -8.18 43.81
CA GLU A 963 8.58 -7.14 43.71
C GLU A 963 9.03 -6.02 44.64
N LYS A 964 9.67 -5.01 44.09
CA LYS A 964 9.89 -3.73 44.77
C LYS A 964 8.74 -2.82 44.35
N GLU A 965 8.01 -2.38 45.37
CA GLU A 965 6.89 -1.43 45.38
C GLU A 965 7.03 -0.26 44.40
#